data_AF-A0A6J1D8W6-F1
#
_entry.id   AF-A0A6J1D8W6-F1
#
_cell.length_a   1.000
_cell.length_b   1.000
_cell.length_c   1.000
_cell.angle_alpha   90.00
_cell.angle_beta   90.00
_cell.angle_gamma   90.00
#
_symmetry.space_group_name_H-M   'P 1'
#
loop_
_entity.id
_entity.type
_entity.pdbx_description
1 polymer ?
#
loop_
_entity_poly.entity_id
_entity_poly.type
_entity_poly.pdbx_seq_one_letter_code
_entity_poly.pdbx_strand_id
1 'polypeptide(L)'
;MATGGGGGGEVEVKGVFIGAGCNRVVNNVSWGACDLVAFGAQNAVAIFSPKSAQILTTLPGHNASVNCTHWLPSNKFAFKAKHLKCHYLLSGDADGAIHLWELSLLDQKWRNVLQLPKSHKKGITCITAHVISETVAIVASASSDGSICVWEVVFPSTNEGDCRLLLLDSLVVGSKSMVALSLAELPGNASHMVLAMGGLDNKIHLYCGKRTGEFVKACELKGHADWIRSLDFSLPMCKNGEADSIMLVSSSQDRGIRIWKMALQGSLANMNGGCKKEEISLTSYIQGPLFTAGPSTYQVSLESLLIGHEDWVYSVQWQPPSAAETEGIPCYQSERILSASMDKTMMIWKPEKTSGIWMNVVTVGELSHCALGFYGGHWSPNGDSILAHGYGGSFHLWRNVGISSDNWKPQKVPSGHFAAVMDISWARSGDYIISVSHDQTTRIFAPWKNANSLKGGSWHEIARPQVHGHDINCVTIIQGKGNHRFVSGAEEKVARVFEAPFSFLKTLSHATLQNFVASEDNLVDVQILGANMSALGLSQKPIYVHSADKNPDRSGNEGLDTLETIPDAVPVELTEPPIEDQLAWHTLWPESHKLYGHGNELFSLCCDHKGKLVASSCKAQSASVAEIWLWEVGSWKAVSCLQSHSLTITQMEFSHDDSMLLAVSRDRQFSVFKINGTGSDEIHHELVSRQEAHRRIIWSCSWNPYGHEFATGSRDKTVKIWAVTADSSIKQLTTLSQFKSSVTALSWVGLDPESNGLLAVGMESGLLELWSLSIKRTDGVCSNVAASVVIRLDPFVCHVSSVNRLSWREPEKSEECRKLQLASCGADHSVRVFEVNVSA
;
A
#
# COMPACT_ATOMS: atom_id res chain seq x y z
N MET A 1 -15.66 29.42 -1.77
CA MET A 1 -15.94 30.42 -0.73
C MET A 1 -17.30 31.04 -0.98
N ALA A 2 -18.25 30.79 -0.08
CA ALA A 2 -19.43 31.61 0.21
C ALA A 2 -20.00 31.04 1.51
N THR A 3 -19.68 31.66 2.63
CA THR A 3 -20.05 31.28 3.99
C THR A 3 -21.42 31.85 4.32
N GLY A 4 -22.41 30.98 4.51
CA GLY A 4 -23.66 31.30 5.19
C GLY A 4 -23.51 31.01 6.68
N GLY A 5 -23.50 32.07 7.49
CA GLY A 5 -23.25 32.00 8.93
C GLY A 5 -24.36 31.33 9.73
N GLY A 6 -23.96 30.41 10.59
CA GLY A 6 -24.65 29.94 11.78
C GLY A 6 -23.57 29.53 12.77
N GLY A 7 -23.57 30.11 13.97
CA GLY A 7 -22.48 29.99 14.94
C GLY A 7 -22.28 28.56 15.46
N GLY A 8 -21.36 27.83 14.84
CA GLY A 8 -20.74 26.62 15.35
C GLY A 8 -19.23 26.73 15.13
N GLY A 9 -18.44 26.30 16.11
CA GLY A 9 -16.97 26.37 16.08
C GLY A 9 -16.41 25.84 14.76
N GLU A 10 -15.34 26.48 14.27
CA GLU A 10 -14.66 26.10 13.04
C GLU A 10 -13.96 24.74 13.27
N VAL A 11 -14.35 23.73 12.48
CA VAL A 11 -13.74 22.40 12.52
C VAL A 11 -12.82 22.24 11.33
N GLU A 12 -11.53 22.07 11.62
CA GLU A 12 -10.50 21.81 10.62
C GLU A 12 -10.12 20.32 10.64
N VAL A 13 -10.03 19.70 9.46
CA VAL A 13 -9.63 18.29 9.31
C VAL A 13 -8.38 18.19 8.45
N LYS A 14 -7.35 17.52 8.97
CA LYS A 14 -6.08 17.30 8.28
C LYS A 14 -5.71 15.82 8.27
N GLY A 15 -5.45 15.25 7.10
CA GLY A 15 -4.87 13.91 6.99
C GLY A 15 -3.42 13.91 7.47
N VAL A 16 -3.08 13.02 8.41
CA VAL A 16 -1.72 12.92 9.01
C VAL A 16 -1.02 11.61 8.71
N PHE A 17 -1.76 10.58 8.29
CA PHE A 17 -1.19 9.28 7.93
C PHE A 17 -2.03 8.59 6.87
N ILE A 18 -1.35 7.92 5.94
CA ILE A 18 -1.91 6.94 5.02
C ILE A 18 -0.95 5.74 5.02
N GLY A 19 -1.45 4.56 5.36
CA GLY A 19 -0.76 3.28 5.20
C GLY A 19 -1.45 2.46 4.13
N ALA A 20 -0.74 2.08 3.07
CA ALA A 20 -1.23 1.24 2.00
C ALA A 20 -0.07 0.47 1.33
N GLY A 21 -0.35 -0.75 0.89
CA GLY A 21 0.57 -1.60 0.13
C GLY A 21 0.34 -1.50 -1.38
N CYS A 22 1.36 -1.85 -2.14
CA CYS A 22 1.33 -1.83 -3.60
C CYS A 22 0.47 -2.98 -4.17
N ASN A 23 -0.31 -2.72 -5.23
CA ASN A 23 -0.97 -3.78 -5.98
C ASN A 23 0.07 -4.77 -6.52
N ARG A 24 -0.31 -6.04 -6.55
CA ARG A 24 0.56 -7.17 -6.88
C ARG A 24 0.75 -7.33 -8.38
N VAL A 25 1.24 -6.28 -9.03
CA VAL A 25 1.44 -6.17 -10.49
C VAL A 25 2.81 -5.56 -10.79
N VAL A 26 3.46 -6.06 -11.85
CA VAL A 26 4.83 -5.71 -12.26
C VAL A 26 5.00 -4.21 -12.57
N ASN A 27 4.23 -3.68 -13.52
CA ASN A 27 4.39 -2.31 -14.02
C ASN A 27 3.72 -1.24 -13.13
N ASN A 28 3.34 -1.59 -11.90
CA ASN A 28 2.52 -0.76 -11.05
C ASN A 28 3.26 0.42 -10.40
N VAL A 29 4.59 0.37 -10.33
CA VAL A 29 5.43 1.37 -9.66
C VAL A 29 6.20 2.20 -10.68
N SER A 30 6.31 3.49 -10.41
CA SER A 30 7.18 4.38 -11.18
C SER A 30 7.79 5.48 -10.30
N TRP A 31 9.07 5.79 -10.53
CA TRP A 31 9.78 6.88 -9.87
C TRP A 31 9.93 8.06 -10.83
N GLY A 32 9.38 9.21 -10.45
CA GLY A 32 9.37 10.41 -11.28
C GLY A 32 10.61 11.26 -11.11
N ALA A 33 10.88 12.11 -12.11
CA ALA A 33 11.92 13.13 -12.04
C ALA A 33 11.75 14.13 -10.89
N CYS A 34 10.53 14.28 -10.35
CA CYS A 34 10.20 15.08 -9.18
C CYS A 34 10.59 14.43 -7.84
N ASP A 35 11.28 13.28 -7.87
CA ASP A 35 11.69 12.52 -6.68
C ASP A 35 10.51 12.00 -5.84
N LEU A 36 9.35 11.83 -6.48
CA LEU A 36 8.18 11.15 -5.93
C LEU A 36 7.99 9.80 -6.61
N VAL A 37 7.45 8.85 -5.85
CA VAL A 37 7.11 7.52 -6.35
C VAL A 37 5.60 7.39 -6.42
N ALA A 38 5.11 6.90 -7.56
CA ALA A 38 3.71 6.59 -7.77
C ALA A 38 3.52 5.07 -7.79
N PHE A 39 2.43 4.60 -7.21
CA PHE A 39 2.04 3.19 -7.27
C PHE A 39 0.52 3.02 -7.17
N GLY A 40 -0.02 1.99 -7.79
CA GLY A 40 -1.43 1.62 -7.62
C GLY A 40 -1.69 0.96 -6.26
N ALA A 41 -2.70 1.44 -5.54
CA ALA A 41 -3.25 0.85 -4.32
C ALA A 41 -4.76 0.65 -4.52
N GLN A 42 -5.17 -0.59 -4.76
CA GLN A 42 -6.48 -0.96 -5.30
C GLN A 42 -6.80 -0.12 -6.55
N ASN A 43 -7.85 0.71 -6.55
CA ASN A 43 -8.23 1.59 -7.67
C ASN A 43 -7.73 3.04 -7.49
N ALA A 44 -6.95 3.33 -6.45
CA ALA A 44 -6.26 4.62 -6.29
C ALA A 44 -4.83 4.54 -6.84
N VAL A 45 -4.29 5.70 -7.18
CA VAL A 45 -2.84 5.89 -7.36
C VAL A 45 -2.30 6.58 -6.11
N ALA A 46 -1.49 5.88 -5.32
CA ALA A 46 -0.82 6.42 -4.15
C ALA A 46 0.51 7.09 -4.54
N ILE A 47 0.80 8.23 -3.91
CA ILE A 47 2.03 8.98 -4.12
C ILE A 47 2.81 9.03 -2.81
N PHE A 48 4.05 8.54 -2.79
CA PHE A 48 4.89 8.60 -1.61
C PHE A 48 6.22 9.31 -1.87
N SER A 49 6.77 9.88 -0.80
CA SER A 49 8.09 10.51 -0.82
C SER A 49 9.14 9.58 -0.19
N PRO A 50 10.16 9.15 -0.96
CA PRO A 50 11.30 8.41 -0.42
C PRO A 50 12.07 9.14 0.67
N LYS A 51 11.97 10.48 0.75
CA LYS A 51 12.65 11.30 1.76
C LYS A 51 11.97 11.23 3.12
N SER A 52 10.64 11.32 3.16
CA SER A 52 9.87 11.22 4.42
C SER A 52 9.49 9.79 4.77
N ALA A 53 9.61 8.84 3.83
CA ALA A 53 9.09 7.49 3.94
C ALA A 53 7.57 7.44 4.21
N GLN A 54 6.83 8.41 3.67
CA GLN A 54 5.37 8.52 3.86
C GLN A 54 4.62 8.64 2.54
N ILE A 55 3.42 8.05 2.52
CA ILE A 55 2.41 8.28 1.49
C ILE A 55 1.82 9.68 1.75
N LEU A 56 1.90 10.54 0.74
CA LEU A 56 1.46 11.93 0.81
C LEU A 56 -0.02 12.08 0.46
N THR A 57 -0.48 11.35 -0.56
CA THR A 57 -1.85 11.43 -1.06
C THR A 57 -2.21 10.20 -1.90
N THR A 58 -3.51 10.05 -2.16
CA THR A 58 -4.07 9.05 -3.07
C THR A 58 -4.94 9.75 -4.11
N LEU A 59 -4.73 9.45 -5.39
CA LEU A 59 -5.47 10.03 -6.50
C LEU A 59 -6.70 9.15 -6.81
N PRO A 60 -7.93 9.65 -6.59
CA PRO A 60 -9.16 8.92 -6.90
C PRO A 60 -9.51 9.05 -8.39
N GLY A 61 -9.93 7.96 -9.03
CA GLY A 61 -10.53 8.06 -10.37
C GLY A 61 -10.68 6.76 -11.16
N HIS A 62 -9.87 5.72 -10.90
CA HIS A 62 -10.07 4.44 -11.57
C HIS A 62 -11.25 3.68 -10.98
N ASN A 63 -11.96 2.94 -11.84
CA ASN A 63 -13.06 2.07 -11.44
C ASN A 63 -12.60 0.64 -11.17
N ALA A 64 -11.41 0.27 -11.65
CA ALA A 64 -10.78 -1.03 -11.47
C ALA A 64 -9.39 -0.88 -10.88
N SER A 65 -8.77 -2.01 -10.50
CA SER A 65 -7.43 -2.00 -9.91
C SER A 65 -6.41 -1.39 -10.88
N VAL A 66 -5.59 -0.48 -10.37
CA VAL A 66 -4.48 0.13 -11.11
C VAL A 66 -3.40 -0.92 -11.35
N ASN A 67 -3.06 -1.12 -12.61
CA ASN A 67 -2.06 -2.10 -13.07
C ASN A 67 -0.71 -1.45 -13.36
N CYS A 68 -0.71 -0.20 -13.81
CA CYS A 68 0.51 0.48 -14.21
C CYS A 68 0.52 1.98 -13.90
N THR A 69 1.71 2.49 -13.62
CA THR A 69 1.97 3.93 -13.48
C THR A 69 3.22 4.32 -14.27
N HIS A 70 3.25 5.52 -14.84
CA HIS A 70 4.42 6.02 -15.57
C HIS A 70 4.53 7.55 -15.47
N TRP A 71 5.65 8.03 -14.91
CA TRP A 71 5.93 9.46 -14.78
C TRP A 71 6.43 10.11 -16.08
N LEU A 72 6.07 11.38 -16.25
CA LEU A 72 6.45 12.24 -17.36
C LEU A 72 6.97 13.58 -16.82
N PRO A 73 8.28 13.88 -16.94
CA PRO A 73 9.36 12.97 -17.33
C PRO A 73 9.64 11.88 -16.27
N SER A 74 10.08 10.70 -16.73
CA SER A 74 10.52 9.61 -15.85
C SER A 74 11.86 9.91 -15.17
N ASN A 75 12.25 9.11 -14.18
CA ASN A 75 13.55 9.20 -13.50
C ASN A 75 14.74 9.29 -14.47
N LYS A 76 14.72 8.54 -15.59
CA LYS A 76 15.77 8.55 -16.62
C LYS A 76 15.95 9.92 -17.29
N PHE A 77 14.91 10.75 -17.34
CA PHE A 77 14.95 12.08 -17.95
C PHE A 77 14.99 13.21 -16.91
N ALA A 78 15.31 12.90 -15.65
CA ALA A 78 15.34 13.90 -14.57
C ALA A 78 16.28 15.08 -14.84
N PHE A 79 17.39 14.85 -15.55
CA PHE A 79 18.32 15.90 -15.96
C PHE A 79 17.68 16.98 -16.85
N LYS A 80 16.65 16.64 -17.65
CA LYS A 80 15.89 17.58 -18.48
C LYS A 80 14.74 18.25 -17.72
N ALA A 81 14.36 17.71 -16.57
CA ALA A 81 13.14 18.09 -15.86
C ALA A 81 13.35 19.15 -14.76
N LYS A 82 14.59 19.52 -14.43
CA LYS A 82 14.92 20.39 -13.28
C LYS A 82 14.23 21.76 -13.29
N HIS A 83 13.83 22.26 -14.46
CA HIS A 83 13.20 23.57 -14.63
C HIS A 83 11.68 23.50 -14.80
N LEU A 84 11.10 22.29 -14.88
CA LEU A 84 9.67 22.10 -15.09
C LEU A 84 8.90 22.49 -13.84
N LYS A 85 7.82 23.24 -14.02
CA LYS A 85 6.90 23.64 -12.95
C LYS A 85 5.82 22.59 -12.69
N CYS A 86 5.52 21.80 -13.72
CA CYS A 86 4.50 20.77 -13.69
C CYS A 86 5.10 19.44 -14.12
N HIS A 87 4.69 18.39 -13.43
CA HIS A 87 5.00 17.00 -13.81
C HIS A 87 3.70 16.28 -14.08
N TYR A 88 3.74 15.32 -15.01
CA TYR A 88 2.58 14.53 -15.36
C TYR A 88 2.79 13.07 -14.99
N LEU A 89 1.69 12.37 -14.75
CA LEU A 89 1.67 10.96 -14.41
C LEU A 89 0.58 10.27 -15.23
N LEU A 90 0.92 9.15 -15.85
CA LEU A 90 -0.03 8.25 -16.47
C LEU A 90 -0.31 7.08 -15.54
N SER A 91 -1.57 6.66 -15.46
CA SER A 91 -1.95 5.42 -14.78
C SER A 91 -2.97 4.64 -15.60
N GLY A 92 -2.78 3.32 -15.69
CA GLY A 92 -3.67 2.40 -16.41
C GLY A 92 -4.29 1.36 -15.48
N ASP A 93 -5.55 1.01 -15.69
CA ASP A 93 -6.27 0.02 -14.88
C ASP A 93 -6.57 -1.30 -15.60
N ALA A 94 -7.11 -2.24 -14.82
CA ALA A 94 -7.55 -3.55 -15.26
C ALA A 94 -8.77 -3.55 -16.21
N ASP A 95 -9.45 -2.42 -16.38
CA ASP A 95 -10.59 -2.25 -17.30
C ASP A 95 -10.20 -1.57 -18.63
N GLY A 96 -8.93 -1.21 -18.79
CA GLY A 96 -8.39 -0.61 -20.02
C GLY A 96 -8.50 0.92 -20.06
N ALA A 97 -8.80 1.58 -18.95
CA ALA A 97 -8.78 3.04 -18.87
C ALA A 97 -7.38 3.55 -18.49
N ILE A 98 -6.99 4.66 -19.11
CA ILE A 98 -5.74 5.37 -18.80
C ILE A 98 -6.10 6.80 -18.38
N HIS A 99 -5.57 7.24 -17.24
CA HIS A 99 -5.71 8.61 -16.75
C HIS A 99 -4.39 9.36 -16.85
N LEU A 100 -4.48 10.64 -17.18
CA LEU A 100 -3.40 11.61 -17.13
C LEU A 100 -3.63 12.56 -15.95
N TRP A 101 -2.68 12.57 -15.02
CA TRP A 101 -2.66 13.44 -13.85
C TRP A 101 -1.59 14.51 -14.01
N GLU A 102 -1.82 15.67 -13.40
CA GLU A 102 -0.82 16.73 -13.29
C GLU A 102 -0.57 17.07 -11.83
N LEU A 103 0.72 17.26 -11.52
CA LEU A 103 1.25 17.78 -10.27
C LEU A 103 1.83 19.18 -10.51
N SER A 104 1.23 20.19 -9.88
CA SER A 104 1.84 21.52 -9.74
C SER A 104 2.86 21.47 -8.60
N LEU A 105 4.14 21.64 -8.91
CA LEU A 105 5.19 21.65 -7.87
C LEU A 105 5.13 22.89 -6.97
N LEU A 106 4.53 23.98 -7.44
CA LEU A 106 4.38 25.23 -6.68
C LEU A 106 3.33 25.08 -5.58
N ASP A 107 2.17 24.53 -5.93
CA ASP A 107 1.04 24.41 -5.01
C ASP A 107 0.98 23.05 -4.30
N GLN A 108 1.78 22.08 -4.76
CA GLN A 108 1.70 20.67 -4.35
C GLN A 108 0.29 20.10 -4.51
N LYS A 109 -0.42 20.56 -5.54
CA LYS A 109 -1.79 20.16 -5.86
C LYS A 109 -1.82 19.23 -7.05
N TRP A 110 -2.74 18.28 -6.95
CA TRP A 110 -3.04 17.31 -8.00
C TRP A 110 -4.31 17.70 -8.72
N ARG A 111 -4.31 17.49 -10.04
CA ARG A 111 -5.55 17.48 -10.83
C ARG A 111 -5.57 16.28 -11.78
N ASN A 112 -6.75 15.70 -11.97
CA ASN A 112 -6.99 14.80 -13.09
C ASN A 112 -7.19 15.66 -14.34
N VAL A 113 -6.30 15.53 -15.32
CA VAL A 113 -6.32 16.36 -16.53
C VAL A 113 -7.26 15.75 -17.57
N LEU A 114 -7.10 14.45 -17.82
CA LEU A 114 -7.78 13.76 -18.90
C LEU A 114 -7.87 12.26 -18.63
N GLN A 115 -9.01 11.67 -18.93
CA GLN A 115 -9.12 10.23 -19.19
C GLN A 115 -8.91 10.00 -20.68
N LEU A 116 -7.89 9.20 -21.05
CA LEU A 116 -7.64 8.87 -22.45
C LEU A 116 -8.85 8.09 -23.01
N PRO A 117 -9.18 8.25 -24.31
CA PRO A 117 -10.24 7.48 -24.94
C PRO A 117 -10.05 5.98 -24.72
N LYS A 118 -11.13 5.28 -24.39
CA LYS A 118 -11.13 3.83 -24.13
C LYS A 118 -10.87 3.04 -25.42
N SER A 119 -9.61 3.04 -25.83
CA SER A 119 -9.06 2.34 -27.00
C SER A 119 -8.86 0.86 -26.73
N HIS A 120 -8.52 0.51 -25.49
CA HIS A 120 -8.30 -0.86 -25.05
C HIS A 120 -9.59 -1.48 -24.50
N LYS A 121 -9.82 -2.75 -24.84
CA LYS A 121 -11.01 -3.52 -24.43
C LYS A 121 -10.79 -4.30 -23.15
N LYS A 122 -9.53 -4.52 -22.76
CA LYS A 122 -9.12 -5.22 -21.53
C LYS A 122 -8.05 -4.41 -20.80
N GLY A 123 -7.69 -4.89 -19.61
CA GLY A 123 -6.73 -4.22 -18.72
C GLY A 123 -5.40 -3.89 -19.37
N ILE A 124 -4.90 -2.70 -19.02
CA ILE A 124 -3.59 -2.20 -19.44
C ILE A 124 -2.51 -3.04 -18.75
N THR A 125 -1.51 -3.44 -19.54
CA THR A 125 -0.39 -4.26 -19.06
C THR A 125 0.87 -3.43 -18.85
N CYS A 126 1.13 -2.44 -19.71
CA CYS A 126 2.34 -1.60 -19.64
C CYS A 126 2.07 -0.24 -20.30
N ILE A 127 2.72 0.80 -19.77
CA ILE A 127 2.78 2.14 -20.36
C ILE A 127 4.24 2.56 -20.39
N THR A 128 4.69 3.08 -21.53
CA THR A 128 5.99 3.72 -21.68
C THR A 128 5.84 5.03 -22.41
N ALA A 129 6.78 5.95 -22.21
CA ALA A 129 6.71 7.25 -22.85
C ALA A 129 8.09 7.87 -23.06
N HIS A 130 8.15 8.73 -24.07
CA HIS A 130 9.33 9.52 -24.41
C HIS A 130 8.95 10.99 -24.50
N VAL A 131 9.57 11.83 -23.67
CA VAL A 131 9.35 13.29 -23.67
C VAL A 131 10.26 13.91 -24.74
N ILE A 132 9.66 14.44 -25.80
CA ILE A 132 10.38 15.07 -26.92
C ILE A 132 10.75 16.51 -26.55
N SER A 133 9.80 17.26 -25.99
CA SER A 133 9.96 18.65 -25.55
C SER A 133 9.16 18.89 -24.28
N GLU A 134 9.27 20.09 -23.70
CA GLU A 134 8.45 20.49 -22.53
C GLU A 134 6.95 20.43 -22.81
N THR A 135 6.55 20.46 -24.09
CA THR A 135 5.16 20.52 -24.52
C THR A 135 4.67 19.26 -25.22
N VAL A 136 5.55 18.31 -25.58
CA VAL A 136 5.16 17.13 -26.36
C VAL A 136 5.82 15.86 -25.83
N ALA A 137 5.01 14.83 -25.60
CA ALA A 137 5.45 13.48 -25.31
C ALA A 137 4.75 12.45 -26.21
N ILE A 138 5.47 11.38 -26.55
CA ILE A 138 4.88 10.21 -27.20
C ILE A 138 4.73 9.11 -26.16
N VAL A 139 3.54 8.52 -26.12
CA VAL A 139 3.15 7.50 -25.15
C VAL A 139 2.76 6.24 -25.90
N ALA A 140 3.27 5.09 -25.48
CA ALA A 140 2.81 3.79 -25.96
C ALA A 140 2.17 3.00 -24.81
N SER A 141 0.98 2.47 -25.04
CA SER A 141 0.23 1.66 -24.08
C SER A 141 -0.08 0.29 -24.67
N ALA A 142 0.12 -0.77 -23.88
CA ALA A 142 -0.23 -2.14 -24.23
C ALA A 142 -1.36 -2.65 -23.35
N SER A 143 -2.19 -3.53 -23.91
CA SER A 143 -3.28 -4.19 -23.19
C SER A 143 -3.21 -5.71 -23.34
N SER A 144 -3.84 -6.37 -22.36
CA SER A 144 -4.10 -7.81 -22.37
C SER A 144 -5.02 -8.26 -23.52
N ASP A 145 -5.67 -7.35 -24.23
CA ASP A 145 -6.38 -7.65 -25.48
C ASP A 145 -5.44 -7.86 -26.69
N GLY A 146 -4.13 -7.61 -26.54
CA GLY A 146 -3.13 -7.76 -27.60
C GLY A 146 -2.94 -6.52 -28.47
N SER A 147 -3.68 -5.45 -28.21
CA SER A 147 -3.52 -4.16 -28.89
C SER A 147 -2.49 -3.28 -28.20
N ILE A 148 -1.77 -2.51 -29.02
CA ILE A 148 -0.83 -1.47 -28.59
C ILE A 148 -1.28 -0.17 -29.24
N CYS A 149 -1.41 0.88 -28.46
CA CYS A 149 -1.77 2.21 -28.97
C CYS A 149 -0.62 3.18 -28.75
N VAL A 150 -0.30 3.97 -29.76
CA VAL A 150 0.72 5.03 -29.69
C VAL A 150 0.01 6.38 -29.77
N TRP A 151 0.30 7.25 -28.81
CA TRP A 151 -0.36 8.54 -28.63
C TRP A 151 0.66 9.66 -28.63
N GLU A 152 0.28 10.80 -29.19
CA GLU A 152 0.92 12.08 -28.93
C GLU A 152 0.14 12.82 -27.85
N VAL A 153 0.83 13.23 -26.80
CA VAL A 153 0.31 14.07 -25.73
C VAL A 153 0.96 15.44 -25.86
N VAL A 154 0.14 16.47 -26.05
CA VAL A 154 0.57 17.87 -26.08
C VAL A 154 0.16 18.54 -24.78
N PHE A 155 1.15 18.93 -23.99
CA PHE A 155 0.97 19.65 -22.73
C PHE A 155 0.73 21.14 -22.98
N PRO A 156 -0.09 21.79 -22.13
CA PRO A 156 -0.32 23.22 -22.22
C PRO A 156 0.96 24.00 -21.91
N SER A 157 1.13 25.16 -22.57
CA SER A 157 2.21 26.11 -22.25
C SER A 157 1.94 26.93 -20.98
N THR A 158 0.71 26.89 -20.47
CA THR A 158 0.26 27.55 -19.23
C THR A 158 -0.27 26.51 -18.24
N ASN A 159 -0.08 26.76 -16.93
CA ASN A 159 -0.40 25.80 -15.86
C ASN A 159 -1.88 25.39 -15.74
N GLU A 160 -2.79 26.04 -16.47
CA GLU A 160 -4.24 25.78 -16.42
C GLU A 160 -4.83 25.38 -17.78
N GLY A 161 -3.99 25.16 -18.80
CA GLY A 161 -4.48 24.74 -20.11
C GLY A 161 -4.89 23.26 -20.15
N ASP A 162 -5.68 22.90 -21.16
CA ASP A 162 -6.04 21.51 -21.44
C ASP A 162 -4.96 20.81 -22.26
N CYS A 163 -4.64 19.57 -21.88
CA CYS A 163 -3.79 18.70 -22.69
C CYS A 163 -4.55 18.23 -23.93
N ARG A 164 -3.88 18.19 -25.08
CA ARG A 164 -4.41 17.57 -26.30
C ARG A 164 -3.83 16.18 -26.48
N LEU A 165 -4.66 15.26 -26.93
CA LEU A 165 -4.29 13.87 -27.16
C LEU A 165 -4.63 13.48 -28.60
N LEU A 166 -3.68 12.87 -29.29
CA LEU A 166 -3.86 12.34 -30.64
C LEU A 166 -3.43 10.87 -30.67
N LEU A 167 -4.33 9.98 -31.12
CA LEU A 167 -3.97 8.59 -31.41
C LEU A 167 -3.21 8.56 -32.74
N LEU A 168 -1.93 8.18 -32.69
CA LEU A 168 -1.07 8.10 -33.87
C LEU A 168 -1.22 6.75 -34.57
N ASP A 169 -1.15 5.66 -33.81
CA ASP A 169 -1.22 4.30 -34.34
C ASP A 169 -1.93 3.33 -33.39
N SER A 170 -2.55 2.30 -33.97
CA SER A 170 -3.04 1.12 -33.27
C SER A 170 -2.44 -0.13 -33.91
N LEU A 171 -1.60 -0.82 -33.14
CA LEU A 171 -0.81 -1.96 -33.57
C LEU A 171 -1.33 -3.25 -32.92
N VAL A 172 -1.19 -4.38 -33.61
CA VAL A 172 -1.48 -5.71 -33.08
C VAL A 172 -0.29 -6.62 -33.36
N VAL A 173 0.32 -7.14 -32.30
CA VAL A 173 1.53 -7.97 -32.39
C VAL A 173 1.17 -9.43 -32.15
N GLY A 174 0.84 -10.13 -33.23
CA GLY A 174 0.48 -11.55 -33.16
C GLY A 174 -0.74 -11.81 -32.27
N SER A 175 -0.78 -12.97 -31.62
CA SER A 175 -1.89 -13.39 -30.74
C SER A 175 -1.58 -13.30 -29.25
N LYS A 176 -0.34 -12.95 -28.88
CA LYS A 176 0.14 -12.92 -27.50
C LYS A 176 0.11 -11.49 -26.97
N SER A 177 -0.30 -11.33 -25.71
CA SER A 177 -0.32 -10.02 -25.06
C SER A 177 1.10 -9.52 -24.79
N MET A 178 1.35 -8.25 -25.07
CA MET A 178 2.60 -7.58 -24.73
C MET A 178 2.53 -7.08 -23.27
N VAL A 179 3.62 -7.25 -22.54
CA VAL A 179 3.72 -6.90 -21.10
C VAL A 179 4.89 -5.96 -20.79
N ALA A 180 5.80 -5.75 -21.75
CA ALA A 180 6.92 -4.83 -21.66
C ALA A 180 7.00 -3.96 -22.90
N LEU A 181 7.17 -2.66 -22.73
CA LEU A 181 7.33 -1.68 -23.80
C LEU A 181 8.53 -0.77 -23.49
N SER A 182 9.33 -0.45 -24.50
CA SER A 182 10.35 0.60 -24.40
C SER A 182 10.39 1.42 -25.67
N LEU A 183 10.47 2.75 -25.53
CA LEU A 183 10.44 3.70 -26.64
C LEU A 183 11.69 4.58 -26.63
N ALA A 184 12.35 4.73 -27.77
CA ALA A 184 13.53 5.57 -27.93
C ALA A 184 13.64 6.20 -29.31
N GLU A 185 14.44 7.26 -29.40
CA GLU A 185 14.83 7.88 -30.68
C GLU A 185 16.00 7.13 -31.29
N LEU A 186 15.97 6.92 -32.61
CA LEU A 186 17.04 6.23 -33.31
C LEU A 186 18.22 7.16 -33.60
N PRO A 187 19.47 6.69 -33.42
CA PRO A 187 20.68 7.46 -33.77
C PRO A 187 20.70 7.86 -35.25
N GLY A 188 21.24 9.03 -35.59
CA GLY A 188 21.37 9.51 -36.97
C GLY A 188 20.10 10.14 -37.58
N ASN A 189 18.91 9.93 -37.00
CA ASN A 189 17.70 10.61 -37.46
C ASN A 189 16.71 10.87 -36.31
N ALA A 190 16.73 12.10 -35.78
CA ALA A 190 15.85 12.52 -34.69
C ALA A 190 14.35 12.43 -35.01
N SER A 191 13.95 12.32 -36.28
CA SER A 191 12.52 12.21 -36.65
C SER A 191 11.93 10.80 -36.50
N HIS A 192 12.77 9.78 -36.33
CA HIS A 192 12.35 8.37 -36.26
C HIS A 192 12.54 7.81 -34.86
N MET A 193 11.59 6.96 -34.48
CA MET A 193 11.58 6.28 -33.19
C MET A 193 11.52 4.77 -33.36
N VAL A 194 12.00 4.07 -32.35
CA VAL A 194 11.92 2.62 -32.22
C VAL A 194 11.11 2.26 -30.98
N LEU A 195 10.15 1.37 -31.17
CA LEU A 195 9.34 0.76 -30.13
C LEU A 195 9.72 -0.72 -30.02
N ALA A 196 10.28 -1.10 -28.86
CA ALA A 196 10.54 -2.49 -28.52
C ALA A 196 9.40 -3.03 -27.67
N MET A 197 8.92 -4.22 -28.03
CA MET A 197 7.79 -4.88 -27.38
C MET A 197 8.14 -6.31 -27.01
N GLY A 198 7.83 -6.68 -25.77
CA GLY A 198 8.02 -8.02 -25.22
C GLY A 198 6.75 -8.51 -24.55
N GLY A 199 6.44 -9.79 -24.69
CA GLY A 199 5.16 -10.35 -24.24
C GLY A 199 5.25 -11.78 -23.73
N LEU A 200 4.12 -12.46 -23.82
CA LEU A 200 3.96 -13.89 -23.50
C LEU A 200 4.55 -14.81 -24.60
N ASP A 201 5.69 -14.38 -25.15
CA ASP A 201 6.51 -15.08 -26.13
C ASP A 201 7.99 -14.82 -25.87
N ASN A 202 8.85 -15.57 -26.56
CA ASN A 202 10.30 -15.55 -26.34
C ASN A 202 11.06 -14.61 -27.31
N LYS A 203 10.34 -13.65 -27.90
CA LYS A 203 10.87 -12.75 -28.93
C LYS A 203 10.64 -11.30 -28.55
N ILE A 204 11.57 -10.45 -28.95
CA ILE A 204 11.40 -9.00 -28.85
C ILE A 204 11.00 -8.49 -30.23
N HIS A 205 9.86 -7.82 -30.32
CA HIS A 205 9.35 -7.25 -31.56
C HIS A 205 9.78 -5.79 -31.66
N LEU A 206 10.51 -5.43 -32.71
CA LEU A 206 10.92 -4.05 -32.97
C LEU A 206 10.04 -3.45 -34.06
N TYR A 207 9.47 -2.29 -33.76
CA TYR A 207 8.72 -1.46 -34.71
C TYR A 207 9.40 -0.10 -34.82
N CYS A 208 9.48 0.42 -36.03
CA CYS A 208 10.06 1.75 -36.30
C CYS A 208 9.02 2.61 -37.00
N GLY A 209 8.94 3.88 -36.61
CA GLY A 209 8.00 4.84 -37.15
C GLY A 209 8.53 6.26 -37.05
N LYS A 210 7.83 7.21 -37.65
CA LYS A 210 8.10 8.64 -37.45
C LYS A 210 7.53 9.07 -36.10
N ARG A 211 7.97 10.21 -35.58
CA ARG A 211 7.37 10.83 -34.39
C ARG A 211 5.86 11.11 -34.56
N THR A 212 5.41 11.30 -35.79
CA THR A 212 3.99 11.52 -36.14
C THR A 212 3.19 10.23 -36.35
N GLY A 213 3.78 9.04 -36.09
CA GLY A 213 3.15 7.73 -36.31
C GLY A 213 3.79 6.93 -37.47
N GLU A 214 3.01 6.04 -38.07
CA GLU A 214 3.42 5.08 -39.11
C GLU A 214 4.40 4.01 -38.60
N PHE A 215 4.17 3.47 -37.41
CA PHE A 215 5.00 2.38 -36.87
C PHE A 215 4.83 1.08 -37.66
N VAL A 216 5.89 0.65 -38.34
CA VAL A 216 5.98 -0.59 -39.09
C VAL A 216 6.94 -1.58 -38.43
N LYS A 217 6.62 -2.87 -38.54
CA LYS A 217 7.47 -3.95 -38.01
C LYS A 217 8.83 -3.92 -38.70
N ALA A 218 9.89 -3.71 -37.93
CA ALA A 218 11.27 -3.67 -38.41
C ALA A 218 11.90 -5.07 -38.38
N CYS A 219 11.99 -5.71 -37.21
CA CYS A 219 12.53 -7.06 -37.08
C CYS A 219 12.11 -7.75 -35.76
N GLU A 220 12.48 -9.02 -35.61
CA GLU A 220 12.31 -9.80 -34.37
C GLU A 220 13.69 -10.18 -33.81
N LEU A 221 13.93 -9.91 -32.53
CA LEU A 221 15.12 -10.39 -31.83
C LEU A 221 14.80 -11.72 -31.17
N LYS A 222 15.55 -12.75 -31.55
CA LYS A 222 15.44 -14.11 -31.01
C LYS A 222 16.65 -14.40 -30.14
N GLY A 223 16.42 -14.90 -28.94
CA GLY A 223 17.50 -15.27 -28.03
C GLY A 223 17.03 -15.73 -26.66
N HIS A 224 15.91 -15.19 -26.17
CA HIS A 224 15.29 -15.67 -24.94
C HIS A 224 14.62 -17.05 -25.15
N ALA A 225 14.54 -17.83 -24.08
CA ALA A 225 13.87 -19.14 -24.08
C ALA A 225 12.42 -19.08 -23.56
N ASP A 226 12.04 -18.00 -22.89
CA ASP A 226 10.75 -17.83 -22.23
C ASP A 226 10.24 -16.38 -22.33
N TRP A 227 9.11 -16.06 -21.70
CA TRP A 227 8.43 -14.77 -21.79
C TRP A 227 9.32 -13.59 -21.42
N ILE A 228 9.22 -12.52 -22.21
CA ILE A 228 9.92 -11.26 -21.94
C ILE A 228 9.16 -10.49 -20.87
N ARG A 229 9.87 -9.99 -19.85
CA ARG A 229 9.26 -9.31 -18.70
C ARG A 229 9.55 -7.82 -18.62
N SER A 230 10.73 -7.38 -19.04
CA SER A 230 11.10 -5.96 -19.05
C SER A 230 12.04 -5.62 -20.20
N LEU A 231 11.94 -4.38 -20.65
CA LEU A 231 12.71 -3.80 -21.75
C LEU A 231 13.07 -2.36 -21.38
N ASP A 232 14.33 -1.98 -21.55
CA ASP A 232 14.74 -0.58 -21.41
C ASP A 232 15.84 -0.22 -22.42
N PHE A 233 15.59 0.79 -23.24
CA PHE A 233 16.60 1.36 -24.12
C PHE A 233 17.62 2.18 -23.32
N SER A 234 18.85 2.34 -23.78
CA SER A 234 19.80 3.32 -23.28
C SER A 234 19.48 4.71 -23.88
N LEU A 235 20.24 5.73 -23.50
CA LEU A 235 20.38 6.93 -24.33
C LEU A 235 21.30 6.64 -25.52
N PRO A 236 21.19 7.38 -26.63
CA PRO A 236 22.11 7.23 -27.75
C PRO A 236 23.56 7.48 -27.32
N MET A 237 24.45 6.56 -27.67
CA MET A 237 25.88 6.67 -27.43
C MET A 237 26.54 7.46 -28.55
N CYS A 238 27.29 8.50 -28.17
CA CYS A 238 28.00 9.34 -29.12
C CYS A 238 29.43 8.84 -29.33
N LYS A 239 29.85 8.71 -30.59
CA LYS A 239 31.26 8.61 -30.98
C LYS A 239 31.61 9.85 -31.80
N ASN A 240 32.70 10.53 -31.46
CA ASN A 240 33.13 11.76 -32.13
C ASN A 240 32.06 12.89 -32.18
N GLY A 241 31.15 12.95 -31.20
CA GLY A 241 30.09 13.96 -31.13
C GLY A 241 28.79 13.61 -31.86
N GLU A 242 28.75 12.52 -32.65
CA GLU A 242 27.55 12.04 -33.31
C GLU A 242 27.01 10.77 -32.65
N ALA A 243 25.69 10.69 -32.50
CA ALA A 243 25.02 9.50 -31.98
C ALA A 243 25.10 8.35 -33.00
N ASP A 244 25.85 7.30 -32.65
CA ASP A 244 26.20 6.19 -33.55
C ASP A 244 25.46 4.89 -33.18
N SER A 245 25.12 4.70 -31.90
CA SER A 245 24.46 3.47 -31.46
C SER A 245 23.54 3.68 -30.26
N ILE A 246 22.60 2.76 -30.08
CA ILE A 246 21.74 2.67 -28.90
C ILE A 246 21.70 1.22 -28.42
N MET A 247 21.62 1.01 -27.11
CA MET A 247 21.51 -0.33 -26.53
C MET A 247 20.08 -0.57 -26.01
N LEU A 248 19.65 -1.83 -26.03
CA LEU A 248 18.42 -2.31 -25.41
C LEU A 248 18.78 -3.41 -24.42
N VAL A 249 18.34 -3.29 -23.18
CA VAL A 249 18.41 -4.38 -22.21
C VAL A 249 17.06 -5.08 -22.14
N SER A 250 17.07 -6.41 -22.07
CA SER A 250 15.86 -7.24 -21.93
C SER A 250 16.01 -8.28 -20.83
N SER A 251 14.93 -8.53 -20.10
CA SER A 251 14.83 -9.60 -19.10
C SER A 251 13.69 -10.57 -19.39
N SER A 252 13.80 -11.79 -18.87
CA SER A 252 12.85 -12.87 -19.14
C SER A 252 12.70 -13.84 -17.97
N GLN A 253 11.65 -14.66 -18.03
CA GLN A 253 11.48 -15.82 -17.17
C GLN A 253 12.54 -16.91 -17.40
N ASP A 254 13.33 -16.82 -18.47
CA ASP A 254 14.50 -17.68 -18.68
C ASP A 254 15.68 -17.37 -17.75
N ARG A 255 15.49 -16.48 -16.77
CA ARG A 255 16.49 -16.01 -15.78
C ARG A 255 17.66 -15.22 -16.38
N GLY A 256 17.66 -15.03 -17.70
CA GLY A 256 18.72 -14.33 -18.42
C GLY A 256 18.38 -12.86 -18.67
N ILE A 257 19.41 -12.02 -18.62
CA ILE A 257 19.36 -10.63 -19.08
C ILE A 257 20.21 -10.52 -20.34
N ARG A 258 19.69 -9.90 -21.40
CA ARG A 258 20.40 -9.74 -22.68
C ARG A 258 20.57 -8.27 -23.02
N ILE A 259 21.75 -7.91 -23.51
CA ILE A 259 22.08 -6.57 -23.99
C ILE A 259 22.20 -6.64 -25.51
N TRP A 260 21.36 -5.87 -26.19
CA TRP A 260 21.30 -5.78 -27.65
C TRP A 260 21.81 -4.42 -28.09
N LYS A 261 22.80 -4.40 -28.98
CA LYS A 261 23.35 -3.17 -29.55
C LYS A 261 22.77 -2.93 -30.93
N MET A 262 22.30 -1.71 -31.17
CA MET A 262 21.82 -1.26 -32.46
C MET A 262 22.75 -0.15 -32.96
N ALA A 263 23.59 -0.47 -33.93
CA ALA A 263 24.58 0.46 -34.48
C ALA A 263 24.14 0.98 -35.86
N LEU A 264 24.32 2.28 -36.08
CA LEU A 264 24.08 2.91 -37.37
C LEU A 264 25.16 2.44 -38.36
N GLN A 265 24.74 1.96 -39.52
CA GLN A 265 25.67 1.60 -40.57
C GLN A 265 25.98 2.87 -41.40
N GLY A 266 27.21 3.36 -41.31
CA GLY A 266 27.67 4.50 -42.10
C GLY A 266 27.49 4.27 -43.62
N SER A 267 27.17 5.34 -44.35
CA SER A 267 26.97 5.31 -45.81
C SER A 267 28.12 4.57 -46.51
N LEU A 268 27.76 3.62 -47.38
CA LEU A 268 28.64 2.79 -48.20
C LEU A 268 29.53 3.61 -49.15
N ALA A 269 30.58 4.26 -48.64
CA ALA A 269 31.61 4.91 -49.45
C ALA A 269 33.03 4.36 -49.22
N ASN A 270 33.27 3.50 -48.22
CA ASN A 270 34.61 2.98 -47.90
C ASN A 270 34.75 1.45 -47.99
N MET A 271 33.95 0.77 -48.82
CA MET A 271 34.19 -0.63 -49.21
C MET A 271 35.15 -0.71 -50.41
N ASN A 272 36.38 -0.25 -50.23
CA ASN A 272 37.51 -0.59 -51.10
C ASN A 272 38.81 -0.52 -50.29
N GLY A 273 38.96 -1.48 -49.39
CA GLY A 273 40.16 -1.64 -48.59
C GLY A 273 40.19 -3.01 -47.92
N GLY A 274 40.77 -3.98 -48.63
CA GLY A 274 41.28 -5.28 -48.17
C GLY A 274 40.73 -5.89 -46.88
N CYS A 275 40.10 -7.06 -47.03
CA CYS A 275 39.83 -8.04 -45.98
C CYS A 275 41.09 -8.32 -45.15
N LYS A 276 41.31 -7.56 -44.08
CA LYS A 276 42.21 -7.94 -42.99
C LYS A 276 41.38 -8.78 -42.04
N LYS A 277 41.78 -10.05 -41.88
CA LYS A 277 41.38 -10.91 -40.76
C LYS A 277 41.59 -10.12 -39.48
N GLU A 278 40.50 -9.62 -38.89
CA GLU A 278 40.53 -9.11 -37.51
C GLU A 278 40.70 -10.31 -36.57
N GLU A 279 41.61 -10.14 -35.62
CA GLU A 279 41.88 -11.08 -34.55
C GLU A 279 40.59 -11.41 -33.80
N ILE A 280 40.38 -12.71 -33.54
CA ILE A 280 39.26 -13.21 -32.76
C ILE A 280 39.48 -12.75 -31.31
N SER A 281 38.98 -11.56 -30.98
CA SER A 281 38.70 -11.19 -29.59
C SER A 281 37.70 -12.17 -29.01
N LEU A 282 37.85 -12.57 -27.74
CA LEU A 282 36.91 -13.45 -27.03
C LEU A 282 35.46 -12.91 -27.03
N THR A 283 35.27 -11.62 -27.35
CA THR A 283 33.99 -10.96 -27.58
C THR A 283 33.50 -11.11 -29.04
N SER A 284 33.25 -12.33 -29.49
CA SER A 284 32.59 -12.55 -30.78
C SER A 284 31.11 -12.12 -30.69
N TYR A 285 30.75 -10.97 -31.27
CA TYR A 285 29.35 -10.52 -31.37
C TYR A 285 28.54 -11.47 -32.26
N ILE A 286 27.39 -11.94 -31.77
CA ILE A 286 26.43 -12.63 -32.63
C ILE A 286 25.69 -11.56 -33.43
N GLN A 287 26.02 -11.43 -34.71
CA GLN A 287 25.33 -10.52 -35.62
C GLN A 287 23.87 -10.95 -35.75
N GLY A 288 22.98 -10.02 -35.44
CA GLY A 288 21.54 -10.18 -35.54
C GLY A 288 20.99 -9.60 -36.86
N PRO A 289 19.68 -9.32 -36.91
CA PRO A 289 19.04 -8.77 -38.10
C PRO A 289 19.49 -7.33 -38.40
N LEU A 290 19.49 -7.00 -39.69
CA LEU A 290 19.60 -5.64 -40.20
C LEU A 290 18.18 -5.08 -40.40
N PHE A 291 17.95 -3.82 -40.06
CA PHE A 291 16.68 -3.15 -40.37
C PHE A 291 16.91 -1.71 -40.81
N THR A 292 15.95 -1.18 -41.57
CA THR A 292 15.98 0.18 -42.09
C THR A 292 14.88 1.02 -41.44
N ALA A 293 15.22 2.23 -41.00
CA ALA A 293 14.25 3.22 -40.55
C ALA A 293 14.53 4.55 -41.27
N GLY A 294 13.65 4.91 -42.19
CA GLY A 294 13.86 6.05 -43.08
C GLY A 294 15.11 5.86 -43.96
N PRO A 295 16.03 6.84 -44.03
CA PRO A 295 17.25 6.75 -44.85
C PRO A 295 18.39 5.96 -44.19
N SER A 296 18.20 5.52 -42.94
CA SER A 296 19.26 4.94 -42.11
C SER A 296 19.08 3.44 -41.95
N THR A 297 20.19 2.71 -41.97
CA THR A 297 20.25 1.26 -41.79
C THR A 297 20.95 0.95 -40.47
N TYR A 298 20.38 0.04 -39.69
CA TYR A 298 20.88 -0.33 -38.36
C TYR A 298 21.19 -1.83 -38.32
N GLN A 299 22.36 -2.16 -37.76
CA GLN A 299 22.76 -3.52 -37.47
C GLN A 299 22.49 -3.81 -36.00
N VAL A 300 21.65 -4.82 -35.72
CA VAL A 300 21.47 -5.33 -34.36
C VAL A 300 22.48 -6.43 -34.09
N SER A 301 23.08 -6.45 -32.91
CA SER A 301 23.94 -7.54 -32.43
C SER A 301 23.67 -7.83 -30.96
N LEU A 302 23.76 -9.11 -30.57
CA LEU A 302 23.80 -9.46 -29.15
C LEU A 302 25.18 -9.11 -28.60
N GLU A 303 25.23 -8.19 -27.64
CA GLU A 303 26.47 -7.70 -27.03
C GLU A 303 26.86 -8.50 -25.80
N SER A 304 25.92 -8.81 -24.92
CA SER A 304 26.20 -9.57 -23.69
C SER A 304 24.98 -10.32 -23.18
N LEU A 305 25.25 -11.44 -22.50
CA LEU A 305 24.29 -12.25 -21.75
C LEU A 305 24.71 -12.24 -20.28
N LEU A 306 23.85 -11.73 -19.40
CA LEU A 306 24.07 -11.69 -17.96
C LEU A 306 23.25 -12.81 -17.30
N ILE A 307 23.91 -13.58 -16.44
CA ILE A 307 23.34 -14.69 -15.68
C ILE A 307 23.78 -14.51 -14.23
N GLY A 308 22.85 -14.64 -13.29
CA GLY A 308 23.15 -14.58 -11.86
C GLY A 308 21.94 -14.67 -10.94
N HIS A 309 20.74 -14.37 -11.43
CA HIS A 309 19.50 -14.60 -10.71
C HIS A 309 19.12 -16.10 -10.70
N GLU A 310 18.51 -16.55 -9.61
CA GLU A 310 18.09 -17.94 -9.41
C GLU A 310 16.65 -18.19 -9.89
N ASP A 311 15.88 -17.12 -10.09
CA ASP A 311 14.49 -17.15 -10.54
C ASP A 311 14.21 -16.10 -11.63
N TRP A 312 12.94 -15.92 -12.00
CA TRP A 312 12.50 -15.02 -13.07
C TRP A 312 12.91 -13.58 -12.84
N VAL A 313 13.48 -12.94 -13.86
CA VAL A 313 13.90 -11.55 -13.81
C VAL A 313 12.78 -10.65 -14.35
N TYR A 314 12.07 -9.99 -13.45
CA TYR A 314 10.89 -9.21 -13.79
C TYR A 314 11.18 -7.81 -14.32
N SER A 315 12.24 -7.16 -13.85
CA SER A 315 12.57 -5.80 -14.29
C SER A 315 14.05 -5.63 -14.59
N VAL A 316 14.34 -4.82 -15.60
CA VAL A 316 15.67 -4.29 -15.91
C VAL A 316 15.58 -2.81 -16.24
N GLN A 317 16.51 -2.00 -15.72
CA GLN A 317 16.57 -0.56 -16.00
C GLN A 317 18.02 -0.07 -16.10
N TRP A 318 18.32 0.74 -17.11
CA TRP A 318 19.58 1.46 -17.20
C TRP A 318 19.66 2.54 -16.11
N GLN A 319 20.84 2.75 -15.56
CA GLN A 319 21.06 3.84 -14.61
C GLN A 319 20.73 5.20 -15.28
N PRO A 320 20.02 6.11 -14.59
CA PRO A 320 19.80 7.46 -15.07
C PRO A 320 21.12 8.19 -15.36
N PRO A 321 21.15 9.07 -16.38
CA PRO A 321 22.34 9.83 -16.73
C PRO A 321 22.70 10.87 -15.66
N SER A 322 24.00 11.09 -15.50
CA SER A 322 24.53 12.16 -14.65
C SER A 322 24.91 13.36 -15.51
N ALA A 323 24.67 14.57 -15.00
CA ALA A 323 25.20 15.78 -15.62
C ALA A 323 26.73 15.77 -15.47
N ALA A 324 27.47 15.87 -16.59
CA ALA A 324 28.91 16.03 -16.56
C ALA A 324 29.24 17.53 -16.48
N GLU A 325 30.04 17.93 -15.50
CA GLU A 325 30.57 19.31 -15.42
C GLU A 325 31.78 19.52 -16.35
N THR A 326 32.28 18.47 -17.01
CA THR A 326 33.49 18.49 -17.83
C THR A 326 33.23 18.28 -19.32
N GLU A 327 33.75 19.23 -20.11
CA GLU A 327 33.97 19.27 -21.57
C GLU A 327 32.81 18.80 -22.48
N GLY A 328 31.93 19.75 -22.85
CA GLY A 328 31.21 19.74 -24.13
C GLY A 328 30.11 18.70 -24.34
N ILE A 329 29.96 17.70 -23.46
CA ILE A 329 28.88 16.70 -23.50
C ILE A 329 27.83 17.08 -22.45
N PRO A 330 26.55 17.31 -22.82
CA PRO A 330 25.54 17.79 -21.87
C PRO A 330 25.16 16.77 -20.79
N CYS A 331 25.32 15.47 -21.05
CA CYS A 331 25.06 14.40 -20.08
C CYS A 331 25.74 13.09 -20.47
N TYR A 332 26.15 12.29 -19.49
CA TYR A 332 26.72 10.95 -19.70
C TYR A 332 25.85 9.90 -18.99
N GLN A 333 25.44 8.86 -19.71
CA GLN A 333 24.77 7.71 -19.11
C GLN A 333 25.81 6.68 -18.69
N SER A 334 25.80 6.33 -17.40
CA SER A 334 26.68 5.29 -16.88
C SER A 334 26.26 3.93 -17.44
N GLU A 335 27.24 3.10 -17.81
CA GLU A 335 27.04 1.71 -18.21
C GLU A 335 26.74 0.84 -16.99
N ARG A 336 25.58 1.05 -16.38
CA ARG A 336 25.07 0.23 -15.26
C ARG A 336 23.63 -0.16 -15.50
N ILE A 337 23.33 -1.41 -15.20
CA ILE A 337 22.00 -1.99 -15.32
C ILE A 337 21.58 -2.46 -13.94
N LEU A 338 20.35 -2.13 -13.55
CA LEU A 338 19.68 -2.69 -12.39
C LEU A 338 18.76 -3.82 -12.84
N SER A 339 18.77 -4.93 -12.12
CA SER A 339 17.80 -6.00 -12.28
C SER A 339 17.11 -6.33 -10.95
N ALA A 340 15.85 -6.74 -11.02
CA ALA A 340 15.10 -7.28 -9.88
C ALA A 340 14.42 -8.59 -10.27
N SER A 341 14.39 -9.53 -9.33
CA SER A 341 14.00 -10.92 -9.58
C SER A 341 13.06 -11.46 -8.51
N MET A 342 12.34 -12.52 -8.90
CA MET A 342 11.46 -13.29 -8.01
C MET A 342 12.21 -14.03 -6.90
N ASP A 343 13.54 -14.14 -7.00
CA ASP A 343 14.42 -14.66 -5.95
C ASP A 343 14.67 -13.68 -4.77
N LYS A 344 13.95 -12.54 -4.75
CA LYS A 344 14.07 -11.47 -3.73
C LYS A 344 15.45 -10.80 -3.70
N THR A 345 16.16 -10.80 -4.83
CA THR A 345 17.41 -10.06 -5.00
C THR A 345 17.27 -8.95 -6.04
N MET A 346 18.04 -7.88 -5.82
CA MET A 346 18.35 -6.88 -6.84
C MET A 346 19.84 -6.85 -7.08
N MET A 347 20.22 -6.75 -8.36
CA MET A 347 21.62 -6.75 -8.77
C MET A 347 21.94 -5.50 -9.59
N ILE A 348 23.14 -4.94 -9.39
CA ILE A 348 23.71 -3.90 -10.26
C ILE A 348 24.83 -4.52 -11.08
N TRP A 349 24.69 -4.43 -12.39
CA TRP A 349 25.65 -4.94 -13.37
C TRP A 349 26.46 -3.80 -13.96
N LYS A 350 27.76 -4.04 -14.17
CA LYS A 350 28.67 -3.06 -14.76
C LYS A 350 29.75 -3.77 -15.57
N PRO A 351 30.17 -3.26 -16.73
CA PRO A 351 31.33 -3.78 -17.44
C PRO A 351 32.61 -3.48 -16.66
N GLU A 352 33.46 -4.48 -16.52
CA GLU A 352 34.80 -4.33 -15.96
C GLU A 352 35.66 -3.48 -16.90
N LYS A 353 36.41 -2.52 -16.35
CA LYS A 353 37.17 -1.52 -17.14
C LYS A 353 38.22 -2.12 -18.07
N THR A 354 38.77 -3.29 -17.73
CA THR A 354 39.88 -3.94 -18.44
C THR A 354 39.38 -4.92 -19.49
N SER A 355 38.48 -5.82 -19.10
CA SER A 355 37.99 -6.91 -19.95
C SER A 355 36.75 -6.53 -20.76
N GLY A 356 35.99 -5.51 -20.34
CA GLY A 356 34.68 -5.19 -20.88
C GLY A 356 33.58 -6.21 -20.52
N ILE A 357 33.90 -7.24 -19.73
CA ILE A 357 32.95 -8.27 -19.30
C ILE A 357 32.03 -7.67 -18.23
N TRP A 358 30.73 -7.90 -18.38
CA TRP A 358 29.74 -7.46 -17.41
C TRP A 358 29.80 -8.31 -16.14
N MET A 359 29.97 -7.64 -15.00
CA MET A 359 30.04 -8.25 -13.69
C MET A 359 28.94 -7.69 -12.78
N ASN A 360 28.41 -8.54 -11.91
CA ASN A 360 27.62 -8.10 -10.76
C ASN A 360 28.55 -7.40 -9.76
N VAL A 361 28.28 -6.13 -9.47
CA VAL A 361 29.05 -5.33 -8.52
C VAL A 361 28.32 -5.10 -7.20
N VAL A 362 27.00 -5.26 -7.17
CA VAL A 362 26.16 -5.07 -5.98
C VAL A 362 25.03 -6.07 -6.02
N THR A 363 24.80 -6.74 -4.90
CA THR A 363 23.60 -7.54 -4.66
C THR A 363 22.97 -7.10 -3.35
N VAL A 364 21.69 -6.75 -3.39
CA VAL A 364 20.88 -6.42 -2.21
C VAL A 364 19.60 -7.25 -2.20
N GLY A 365 18.93 -7.31 -1.06
CA GLY A 365 17.77 -8.16 -0.83
C GLY A 365 18.08 -9.27 0.18
N GLU A 366 17.18 -10.24 0.30
CA GLU A 366 17.34 -11.37 1.21
C GLU A 366 17.42 -12.68 0.42
N LEU A 367 18.37 -13.53 0.80
CA LEU A 367 18.38 -14.94 0.44
C LEU A 367 17.47 -15.68 1.45
N SER A 368 16.15 -15.52 1.34
CA SER A 368 15.19 -16.19 2.23
C SER A 368 14.16 -16.99 1.44
N HIS A 369 13.87 -18.20 1.92
CA HIS A 369 13.00 -19.18 1.26
C HIS A 369 11.49 -18.98 1.52
N CYS A 370 11.10 -17.99 2.34
CA CYS A 370 9.73 -17.85 2.85
C CYS A 370 8.97 -16.59 2.38
N ALA A 371 9.53 -15.79 1.47
CA ALA A 371 8.82 -14.64 0.91
C ALA A 371 8.99 -14.59 -0.62
N LEU A 372 7.86 -14.50 -1.33
CA LEU A 372 7.80 -14.30 -2.78
C LEU A 372 8.52 -12.97 -3.14
N GLY A 373 9.40 -12.98 -4.15
CA GLY A 373 10.38 -11.90 -4.39
C GLY A 373 9.85 -10.61 -5.03
N PHE A 374 10.72 -9.95 -5.80
CA PHE A 374 10.47 -8.61 -6.32
C PHE A 374 9.80 -8.61 -7.69
N TYR A 375 8.79 -7.76 -7.83
CA TYR A 375 8.11 -7.51 -9.11
C TYR A 375 8.81 -6.43 -9.95
N GLY A 376 9.51 -5.49 -9.33
CA GLY A 376 10.21 -4.44 -10.06
C GLY A 376 11.28 -3.74 -9.23
N GLY A 377 12.22 -3.13 -9.95
CA GLY A 377 13.34 -2.37 -9.42
C GLY A 377 13.50 -1.04 -10.16
N HIS A 378 13.65 0.05 -9.41
CA HIS A 378 13.74 1.41 -9.96
C HIS A 378 14.91 2.18 -9.37
N TRP A 379 15.61 2.93 -10.22
CA TRP A 379 16.61 3.91 -9.78
C TRP A 379 15.96 5.20 -9.25
N SER A 380 16.60 5.85 -8.29
CA SER A 380 16.33 7.25 -7.99
C SER A 380 16.72 8.14 -9.18
N PRO A 381 16.12 9.33 -9.34
CA PRO A 381 16.51 10.30 -10.36
C PRO A 381 18.01 10.64 -10.40
N ASN A 382 18.69 10.54 -9.26
CA ASN A 382 20.13 10.81 -9.14
C ASN A 382 21.01 9.55 -9.25
N GLY A 383 20.40 8.35 -9.32
CA GLY A 383 21.12 7.08 -9.37
C GLY A 383 21.87 6.70 -8.08
N ASP A 384 21.53 7.31 -6.94
CA ASP A 384 22.12 7.08 -5.61
C ASP A 384 21.29 6.11 -4.73
N SER A 385 20.05 5.83 -5.14
CA SER A 385 19.13 4.94 -4.45
C SER A 385 18.45 3.99 -5.43
N ILE A 386 18.07 2.81 -4.92
CA ILE A 386 17.32 1.79 -5.65
C ILE A 386 16.13 1.34 -4.82
N LEU A 387 14.98 1.22 -5.46
CA LEU A 387 13.71 0.84 -4.84
C LEU A 387 13.21 -0.46 -5.48
N ALA A 388 12.85 -1.44 -4.65
CA ALA A 388 12.08 -2.61 -5.03
C ALA A 388 10.63 -2.52 -4.55
N HIS A 389 9.72 -3.18 -5.25
CA HIS A 389 8.42 -3.59 -4.69
C HIS A 389 8.25 -5.10 -4.73
N GLY A 390 7.81 -5.64 -3.59
CA GLY A 390 7.68 -7.07 -3.35
C GLY A 390 6.30 -7.63 -3.69
N TYR A 391 6.21 -8.96 -3.69
CA TYR A 391 4.96 -9.68 -3.93
C TYR A 391 3.85 -9.33 -2.93
N GLY A 392 4.20 -9.10 -1.66
CA GLY A 392 3.27 -8.72 -0.59
C GLY A 392 2.96 -7.22 -0.55
N GLY A 393 3.14 -6.50 -1.66
CA GLY A 393 2.90 -5.06 -1.73
C GLY A 393 3.85 -4.20 -0.88
N SER A 394 4.91 -4.79 -0.35
CA SER A 394 5.95 -4.09 0.41
C SER A 394 6.91 -3.34 -0.51
N PHE A 395 7.59 -2.33 0.05
CA PHE A 395 8.69 -1.65 -0.61
C PHE A 395 10.01 -1.96 0.11
N HIS A 396 11.11 -1.92 -0.62
CA HIS A 396 12.45 -1.98 -0.04
C HIS A 396 13.31 -0.93 -0.73
N LEU A 397 13.94 -0.04 0.04
CA LEU A 397 14.75 1.06 -0.49
C LEU A 397 16.18 0.90 0.02
N TRP A 398 17.16 1.00 -0.87
CA TRP A 398 18.57 1.08 -0.50
C TRP A 398 19.18 2.37 -1.02
N ARG A 399 20.05 3.00 -0.23
CA ARG A 399 20.83 4.17 -0.62
C ARG A 399 22.31 3.86 -0.53
N ASN A 400 23.07 4.29 -1.52
CA ASN A 400 24.52 4.29 -1.43
C ASN A 400 24.96 5.43 -0.52
N VAL A 401 25.53 5.11 0.64
CA VAL A 401 25.99 6.08 1.65
C VAL A 401 27.50 6.26 1.67
N GLY A 402 28.23 5.60 0.76
CA GLY A 402 29.69 5.62 0.71
C GLY A 402 30.25 6.40 -0.48
N ILE A 403 31.55 6.66 -0.43
CA ILE A 403 32.35 7.08 -1.59
C ILE A 403 32.64 5.86 -2.49
N SER A 404 32.62 4.64 -1.92
CA SER A 404 32.71 3.37 -2.64
C SER A 404 31.37 2.98 -3.26
N SER A 405 31.40 2.31 -4.41
CA SER A 405 30.20 1.90 -5.16
C SER A 405 29.32 0.86 -4.47
N ASP A 406 29.80 0.25 -3.40
CA ASP A 406 29.26 -1.01 -2.86
C ASP A 406 28.60 -0.81 -1.47
N ASN A 407 28.55 0.41 -0.95
CA ASN A 407 28.02 0.69 0.39
C ASN A 407 26.52 1.02 0.36
N TRP A 408 25.71 0.03 0.00
CA TRP A 408 24.25 0.13 -0.07
C TRP A 408 23.61 -0.22 1.27
N LYS A 409 22.92 0.75 1.89
CA LYS A 409 22.22 0.55 3.17
C LYS A 409 20.71 0.62 3.01
N PRO A 410 19.96 -0.27 3.69
CA PRO A 410 18.50 -0.22 3.68
C PRO A 410 18.02 1.10 4.28
N GLN A 411 16.89 1.59 3.78
CA GLN A 411 16.26 2.84 4.15
C GLN A 411 14.78 2.60 4.49
N LYS A 412 14.19 3.55 5.20
CA LYS A 412 12.78 3.53 5.59
C LYS A 412 11.90 3.75 4.36
N VAL A 413 10.76 3.08 4.33
CA VAL A 413 9.75 3.18 3.28
C VAL A 413 8.37 3.22 3.90
N PRO A 414 7.36 3.76 3.20
CA PRO A 414 5.98 3.60 3.63
C PRO A 414 5.60 2.11 3.61
N SER A 415 4.69 1.75 4.51
CA SER A 415 4.14 0.40 4.61
C SER A 415 2.62 0.44 4.80
N GLY A 416 1.95 -0.66 4.49
CA GLY A 416 0.53 -0.87 4.70
C GLY A 416 0.02 -2.13 4.02
N HIS A 417 -1.28 -2.37 4.15
CA HIS A 417 -1.92 -3.59 3.65
C HIS A 417 -2.06 -3.61 2.13
N PHE A 418 -1.92 -4.78 1.51
CA PHE A 418 -2.12 -4.94 0.06
C PHE A 418 -3.49 -5.52 -0.32
N ALA A 419 -4.35 -5.78 0.66
CA ALA A 419 -5.73 -6.22 0.49
C ALA A 419 -6.67 -5.45 1.44
N ALA A 420 -7.98 -5.69 1.37
CA ALA A 420 -8.99 -4.96 2.13
C ALA A 420 -8.69 -4.96 3.63
N VAL A 421 -8.76 -3.78 4.26
CA VAL A 421 -8.58 -3.64 5.71
C VAL A 421 -9.97 -3.69 6.34
N MET A 422 -10.18 -4.66 7.22
CA MET A 422 -11.53 -5.02 7.69
C MET A 422 -11.88 -4.33 9.01
N ASP A 423 -10.90 -4.16 9.89
CA ASP A 423 -11.13 -3.62 11.21
C ASP A 423 -9.92 -2.84 11.74
N ILE A 424 -10.18 -1.88 12.64
CA ILE A 424 -9.18 -1.06 13.32
C ILE A 424 -9.57 -0.80 14.77
N SER A 425 -8.58 -0.70 15.65
CA SER A 425 -8.80 -0.30 17.04
C SER A 425 -7.66 0.60 17.52
N TRP A 426 -7.99 1.65 18.25
CA TRP A 426 -6.99 2.40 19.02
C TRP A 426 -6.51 1.58 20.21
N ALA A 427 -5.21 1.67 20.51
CA ALA A 427 -4.67 1.23 21.79
C ALA A 427 -5.39 1.92 22.94
N ARG A 428 -5.55 1.23 24.08
CA ARG A 428 -6.16 1.82 25.28
C ARG A 428 -5.35 2.99 25.83
N SER A 429 -4.03 2.97 25.66
CA SER A 429 -3.16 4.11 25.97
C SER A 429 -3.33 5.28 25.00
N GLY A 430 -3.93 5.05 23.84
CA GLY A 430 -4.03 6.04 22.79
C GLY A 430 -2.69 6.34 22.13
N ASP A 431 -1.71 5.41 22.13
CA ASP A 431 -0.40 5.65 21.50
C ASP A 431 -0.33 5.18 20.04
N TYR A 432 -1.03 4.09 19.70
CA TYR A 432 -1.01 3.48 18.37
C TYR A 432 -2.39 3.00 17.91
N ILE A 433 -2.52 2.72 16.62
CA ILE A 433 -3.63 1.94 16.05
C ILE A 433 -3.17 0.55 15.68
N ILE A 434 -4.06 -0.43 15.82
CA ILE A 434 -3.94 -1.75 15.22
C ILE A 434 -4.94 -1.88 14.07
N SER A 435 -4.54 -2.55 12.99
CA SER A 435 -5.38 -2.87 11.85
C SER A 435 -5.27 -4.34 11.46
N VAL A 436 -6.34 -4.90 10.90
CA VAL A 436 -6.37 -6.26 10.37
C VAL A 436 -6.92 -6.29 8.94
N SER A 437 -6.42 -7.22 8.14
CA SER A 437 -6.71 -7.26 6.71
C SER A 437 -6.83 -8.69 6.16
N HIS A 438 -7.49 -8.77 5.01
CA HIS A 438 -7.47 -9.94 4.12
C HIS A 438 -6.11 -10.20 3.50
N ASP A 439 -5.11 -9.36 3.75
CA ASP A 439 -3.70 -9.65 3.43
C ASP A 439 -3.06 -10.61 4.46
N GLN A 440 -3.87 -11.11 5.40
CA GLN A 440 -3.53 -12.08 6.43
C GLN A 440 -2.55 -11.54 7.48
N THR A 441 -2.46 -10.21 7.59
CA THR A 441 -1.62 -9.54 8.59
C THR A 441 -2.42 -8.67 9.55
N THR A 442 -1.88 -8.56 10.76
CA THR A 442 -2.23 -7.51 11.73
C THR A 442 -1.05 -6.55 11.79
N ARG A 443 -1.31 -5.24 11.69
CA ARG A 443 -0.27 -4.21 11.67
C ARG A 443 -0.52 -3.15 12.74
N ILE A 444 0.55 -2.59 13.28
CA ILE A 444 0.50 -1.51 14.26
C ILE A 444 1.16 -0.26 13.69
N PHE A 445 0.43 0.86 13.70
CA PHE A 445 0.93 2.16 13.28
C PHE A 445 0.94 3.15 14.44
N ALA A 446 2.04 3.89 14.59
CA ALA A 446 2.24 4.86 15.66
C ALA A 446 2.95 6.12 15.16
N PRO A 447 2.75 7.28 15.80
CA PRO A 447 3.58 8.44 15.59
C PRO A 447 4.97 8.19 16.20
N TRP A 448 6.01 8.45 15.42
CA TRP A 448 7.40 8.42 15.84
C TRP A 448 7.88 9.85 16.09
N LYS A 449 7.97 10.23 17.36
CA LYS A 449 8.50 11.53 17.80
C LYS A 449 10.02 11.43 17.90
N ASN A 450 10.73 12.39 17.31
CA ASN A 450 12.19 12.43 17.36
C ASN A 450 12.62 13.66 18.17
N ALA A 451 13.47 13.49 19.19
CA ALA A 451 13.90 14.58 20.08
C ALA A 451 14.58 15.74 19.32
N ASN A 452 15.15 15.46 18.14
CA ASN A 452 15.87 16.43 17.31
C ASN A 452 15.01 17.07 16.20
N SER A 453 13.73 16.71 16.06
CA SER A 453 12.87 17.22 14.98
C SER A 453 12.01 18.39 15.47
N LEU A 454 12.27 19.59 14.96
CA LEU A 454 11.47 20.81 15.18
C LEU A 454 10.06 20.75 14.55
N LYS A 455 9.85 19.84 13.58
CA LYS A 455 8.53 19.51 13.01
C LYS A 455 8.05 18.23 13.70
N GLY A 456 6.83 18.19 14.20
CA GLY A 456 6.28 17.06 14.97
C GLY A 456 6.51 15.65 14.38
N GLY A 457 6.24 14.62 15.19
CA GLY A 457 6.52 13.23 14.82
C GLY A 457 5.84 12.74 13.53
N SER A 458 6.43 11.73 12.89
CA SER A 458 5.93 11.12 11.64
C SER A 458 5.34 9.74 11.92
N TRP A 459 4.25 9.36 11.26
CA TRP A 459 3.63 8.05 11.44
C TRP A 459 4.33 6.95 10.63
N HIS A 460 4.51 5.79 11.25
CA HIS A 460 5.15 4.59 10.67
C HIS A 460 4.46 3.31 11.16
N GLU A 461 4.61 2.22 10.40
CA GLU A 461 4.36 0.87 10.92
C GLU A 461 5.50 0.54 11.89
N ILE A 462 5.16 0.21 13.14
CA ILE A 462 6.16 -0.10 14.17
C ILE A 462 6.21 -1.59 14.52
N ALA A 463 5.18 -2.35 14.14
CA ALA A 463 5.14 -3.80 14.30
C ALA A 463 4.13 -4.47 13.37
N ARG A 464 4.37 -5.74 13.07
CA ARG A 464 3.45 -6.67 12.42
C ARG A 464 3.14 -7.84 13.38
N PRO A 465 2.27 -7.63 14.39
CA PRO A 465 2.04 -8.61 15.45
C PRO A 465 1.60 -9.98 14.98
N GLN A 466 0.83 -10.03 13.88
CA GLN A 466 0.26 -11.27 13.37
C GLN A 466 0.53 -11.38 11.87
N VAL A 467 1.07 -12.52 11.47
CA VAL A 467 1.05 -13.04 10.10
C VAL A 467 0.35 -14.38 10.19
N HIS A 468 -0.66 -14.59 9.36
CA HIS A 468 -1.55 -15.73 9.41
C HIS A 468 -1.69 -16.37 8.02
N GLY A 469 -2.37 -17.52 7.94
CA GLY A 469 -2.70 -18.20 6.68
C GLY A 469 -4.15 -18.01 6.25
N HIS A 470 -4.93 -17.25 7.02
CA HIS A 470 -6.34 -16.98 6.78
C HIS A 470 -6.64 -15.49 6.90
N ASP A 471 -7.64 -15.05 6.15
CA ASP A 471 -8.08 -13.67 6.11
C ASP A 471 -8.62 -13.25 7.48
N ILE A 472 -8.18 -12.09 7.96
CA ILE A 472 -8.52 -11.59 9.31
C ILE A 472 -9.63 -10.55 9.17
N ASN A 473 -10.74 -10.76 9.88
CA ASN A 473 -11.97 -9.97 9.71
C ASN A 473 -12.19 -8.91 10.80
N CYS A 474 -11.76 -9.19 12.03
CA CYS A 474 -12.07 -8.33 13.17
C CYS A 474 -10.98 -8.33 14.24
N VAL A 475 -10.87 -7.23 14.99
CA VAL A 475 -9.87 -7.05 16.05
C VAL A 475 -10.43 -6.20 17.18
N THR A 476 -10.05 -6.51 18.42
CA THR A 476 -10.34 -5.65 19.57
C THR A 476 -9.17 -5.66 20.55
N ILE A 477 -8.89 -4.50 21.15
CA ILE A 477 -7.88 -4.37 22.20
C ILE A 477 -8.51 -4.63 23.57
N ILE A 478 -7.83 -5.42 24.40
CA ILE A 478 -8.29 -5.88 25.71
C ILE A 478 -7.37 -5.38 26.83
N GLN A 479 -7.76 -5.58 28.08
CA GLN A 479 -6.87 -5.32 29.21
C GLN A 479 -5.79 -6.41 29.33
N GLY A 480 -4.57 -6.02 29.68
CA GLY A 480 -3.43 -6.93 29.84
C GLY A 480 -2.34 -6.33 30.72
N LYS A 481 -1.33 -7.14 31.10
CA LYS A 481 -0.13 -6.65 31.78
C LYS A 481 0.54 -5.60 30.88
N GLY A 482 0.71 -4.38 31.38
CA GLY A 482 1.21 -3.24 30.58
C GLY A 482 0.23 -2.69 29.52
N ASN A 483 -1.06 -3.06 29.54
CA ASN A 483 -2.13 -2.56 28.66
C ASN A 483 -2.01 -2.85 27.14
N HIS A 484 -1.26 -3.88 26.72
CA HIS A 484 -1.10 -4.20 25.30
C HIS A 484 -1.36 -5.68 24.99
N ARG A 485 -2.63 -5.99 24.74
CA ARG A 485 -3.09 -7.29 24.24
C ARG A 485 -4.25 -7.07 23.26
N PHE A 486 -4.42 -7.98 22.33
CA PHE A 486 -5.58 -7.94 21.43
C PHE A 486 -6.14 -9.33 21.16
N VAL A 487 -7.40 -9.34 20.75
CA VAL A 487 -8.07 -10.52 20.20
C VAL A 487 -8.34 -10.26 18.73
N SER A 488 -7.96 -11.19 17.86
CA SER A 488 -8.32 -11.17 16.45
C SER A 488 -9.22 -12.35 16.08
N GLY A 489 -10.09 -12.12 15.09
CA GLY A 489 -10.97 -13.13 14.53
C GLY A 489 -10.75 -13.26 13.03
N ALA A 490 -10.48 -14.49 12.58
CA ALA A 490 -10.22 -14.82 11.18
C ALA A 490 -11.23 -15.84 10.64
N GLU A 491 -11.11 -16.19 9.36
CA GLU A 491 -11.97 -17.17 8.70
C GLU A 491 -11.86 -18.59 9.30
N GLU A 492 -10.79 -18.88 10.04
CA GLU A 492 -10.55 -20.16 10.70
C GLU A 492 -11.47 -20.47 11.89
N LYS A 493 -12.51 -19.65 12.12
CA LYS A 493 -13.58 -19.88 13.12
C LYS A 493 -13.13 -19.80 14.58
N VAL A 494 -11.87 -19.47 14.83
CA VAL A 494 -11.25 -19.36 16.15
C VAL A 494 -10.85 -17.91 16.39
N ALA A 495 -11.13 -17.39 17.58
CA ALA A 495 -10.55 -16.12 18.01
C ALA A 495 -9.19 -16.37 18.67
N ARG A 496 -8.20 -15.51 18.41
CA ARG A 496 -6.85 -15.66 18.96
C ARG A 496 -6.45 -14.47 19.79
N VAL A 497 -5.74 -14.75 20.87
CA VAL A 497 -5.29 -13.75 21.83
C VAL A 497 -3.77 -13.58 21.73
N PHE A 498 -3.33 -12.36 21.47
CA PHE A 498 -1.92 -12.00 21.35
C PHE A 498 -1.50 -11.03 22.46
N GLU A 499 -0.25 -11.14 22.89
CA GLU A 499 0.33 -10.30 23.93
C GLU A 499 1.58 -9.57 23.44
N ALA A 500 1.71 -8.30 23.80
CA ALA A 500 2.86 -7.51 23.43
C ALA A 500 4.14 -8.06 24.06
N PRO A 501 5.18 -8.36 23.25
CA PRO A 501 6.46 -8.76 23.79
C PRO A 501 7.24 -7.55 24.33
N PHE A 502 8.22 -7.82 25.18
CA PHE A 502 9.04 -6.76 25.81
C PHE A 502 9.80 -5.89 24.80
N SER A 503 10.27 -6.48 23.69
CA SER A 503 10.93 -5.75 22.59
C SER A 503 10.01 -4.68 21.96
N PHE A 504 8.74 -5.00 21.77
CA PHE A 504 7.74 -4.05 21.28
C PHE A 504 7.52 -2.91 22.27
N LEU A 505 7.39 -3.21 23.57
CA LEU A 505 7.14 -2.18 24.59
C LEU A 505 8.27 -1.14 24.64
N LYS A 506 9.52 -1.58 24.54
CA LYS A 506 10.66 -0.66 24.45
C LYS A 506 10.69 0.14 23.14
N THR A 507 10.39 -0.51 22.03
CA THR A 507 10.28 0.16 20.73
C THR A 507 9.20 1.24 20.76
N LEU A 508 8.05 0.94 21.38
CA LEU A 508 6.97 1.89 21.57
C LEU A 508 7.40 3.08 22.45
N SER A 509 8.15 2.85 23.52
CA SER A 509 8.65 3.95 24.37
C SER A 509 9.60 4.90 23.63
N HIS A 510 10.43 4.37 22.72
CA HIS A 510 11.26 5.21 21.84
C HIS A 510 10.42 5.99 20.84
N ALA A 511 9.41 5.35 20.23
CA ALA A 511 8.52 6.00 19.28
C ALA A 511 7.73 7.16 19.91
N THR A 512 7.26 7.01 21.14
CA THR A 512 6.40 8.01 21.81
C THR A 512 7.16 9.02 22.68
N LEU A 513 8.48 8.87 22.85
CA LEU A 513 9.32 9.63 23.79
C LEU A 513 8.81 9.54 25.24
N GLN A 514 8.22 8.41 25.62
CA GLN A 514 7.81 8.16 27.00
C GLN A 514 8.97 7.47 27.75
N ASN A 515 9.24 7.91 28.99
CA ASN A 515 10.17 7.20 29.86
C ASN A 515 9.55 5.83 30.16
N PHE A 516 10.23 4.75 29.77
CA PHE A 516 9.84 3.40 30.14
C PHE A 516 9.92 3.25 31.66
N VAL A 517 8.79 3.41 32.36
CA VAL A 517 8.70 3.09 33.78
C VAL A 517 8.38 1.61 33.86
N ALA A 518 9.40 0.80 34.14
CA ALA A 518 9.19 -0.59 34.52
C ALA A 518 8.36 -0.58 35.82
N SER A 519 7.06 -0.86 35.73
CA SER A 519 6.25 -1.12 36.92
C SER A 519 6.83 -2.29 37.72
N GLU A 520 6.75 -2.23 39.05
CA GLU A 520 7.29 -3.25 39.98
C GLU A 520 6.79 -4.68 39.68
N ASP A 521 5.65 -4.83 38.98
CA ASP A 521 5.09 -6.12 38.51
C ASP A 521 5.81 -6.75 37.29
N ASN A 522 6.81 -6.09 36.70
CA ASN A 522 7.61 -6.60 35.56
C ASN A 522 8.79 -7.51 35.97
N LEU A 523 8.93 -7.79 37.27
CA LEU A 523 10.00 -8.58 37.91
C LEU A 523 9.65 -10.07 38.08
N VAL A 524 8.86 -10.66 37.17
CA VAL A 524 8.62 -12.12 37.19
C VAL A 524 9.62 -12.80 36.24
N ASP A 525 10.35 -13.78 36.76
CA ASP A 525 11.54 -14.51 36.25
C ASP A 525 11.56 -15.02 34.79
N VAL A 526 10.54 -14.76 33.97
CA VAL A 526 10.49 -15.16 32.56
C VAL A 526 9.85 -14.06 31.71
N GLN A 527 10.68 -13.24 31.04
CA GLN A 527 10.22 -12.23 30.09
C GLN A 527 10.11 -12.80 28.67
N ILE A 528 8.99 -12.51 27.98
CA ILE A 528 8.81 -12.85 26.57
C ILE A 528 9.42 -11.73 25.72
N LEU A 529 10.49 -12.04 25.00
CA LEU A 529 11.23 -11.07 24.18
C LEU A 529 10.58 -10.84 22.82
N GLY A 530 9.86 -11.81 22.28
CA GLY A 530 9.21 -11.74 20.97
C GLY A 530 8.54 -13.06 20.63
N ALA A 531 8.28 -13.29 19.35
CA ALA A 531 7.71 -14.55 18.86
C ALA A 531 8.39 -15.03 17.58
N ASN A 532 8.39 -16.35 17.40
CA ASN A 532 8.79 -17.00 16.15
C ASN A 532 7.56 -17.58 15.43
N MET A 533 7.58 -17.56 14.10
CA MET A 533 6.57 -18.18 13.27
C MET A 533 6.80 -19.70 13.20
N SER A 534 5.76 -20.50 13.43
CA SER A 534 5.86 -21.95 13.22
C SER A 534 6.16 -22.30 11.76
N ALA A 535 6.77 -23.47 11.51
CA ALA A 535 7.07 -23.98 10.16
C ALA A 535 5.86 -23.95 9.19
N LEU A 536 4.65 -24.15 9.72
CA LEU A 536 3.41 -24.14 8.94
C LEU A 536 2.73 -22.75 8.85
N GLY A 537 3.26 -21.72 9.52
CA GLY A 537 2.69 -20.36 9.52
C GLY A 537 1.36 -20.21 10.28
N LEU A 538 0.92 -21.23 11.03
CA LEU A 538 -0.42 -21.26 11.66
C LEU A 538 -0.45 -20.84 13.13
N SER A 539 0.70 -20.65 13.77
CA SER A 539 0.83 -20.22 15.17
C SER A 539 2.14 -19.48 15.42
N GLN A 540 2.14 -18.61 16.42
CA GLN A 540 3.31 -17.84 16.82
C GLN A 540 3.72 -18.19 18.24
N LYS A 541 4.95 -18.70 18.40
CA LYS A 541 5.44 -19.22 19.68
C LYS A 541 6.29 -18.17 20.39
N PRO A 542 6.15 -18.01 21.72
CA PRO A 542 6.95 -17.06 22.49
C PRO A 542 8.43 -17.42 22.53
N ILE A 543 9.27 -16.39 22.52
CA ILE A 543 10.73 -16.48 22.73
C ILE A 543 11.05 -15.92 24.12
N TYR A 544 11.74 -16.70 24.96
CA TYR A 544 12.04 -16.36 26.36
C TYR A 544 13.54 -16.04 26.59
N VAL A 545 13.83 -15.21 27.58
CA VAL A 545 15.21 -14.78 27.95
C VAL A 545 16.17 -15.95 28.27
N HIS A 546 15.69 -17.06 28.86
CA HIS A 546 16.54 -18.18 29.29
C HIS A 546 16.69 -19.31 28.26
N SER A 547 16.20 -19.14 27.03
CA SER A 547 16.30 -20.15 25.97
C SER A 547 17.58 -20.00 25.12
N ALA A 548 18.32 -18.89 25.25
CA ALA A 548 19.48 -18.59 24.41
C ALA A 548 20.80 -19.27 24.84
N ASP A 549 20.83 -19.98 25.99
CA ASP A 549 22.07 -20.57 26.55
C ASP A 549 22.12 -22.10 26.60
N LYS A 550 21.25 -22.80 25.86
CA LYS A 550 21.41 -24.24 25.64
C LYS A 550 21.96 -24.49 24.24
N ASN A 551 23.28 -24.65 24.14
CA ASN A 551 23.88 -25.41 23.04
C ASN A 551 23.11 -26.75 22.92
N PRO A 552 22.52 -27.07 21.76
CA PRO A 552 21.99 -28.42 21.58
C PRO A 552 23.20 -29.32 21.41
N ASP A 553 23.50 -30.12 22.44
CA ASP A 553 24.36 -31.28 22.30
C ASP A 553 23.82 -32.12 21.14
N ARG A 554 24.56 -32.12 20.03
CA ARG A 554 24.38 -33.07 18.93
C ARG A 554 24.68 -34.46 19.47
N SER A 555 23.68 -35.14 20.00
CA SER A 555 23.72 -36.59 20.17
C SER A 555 22.33 -37.21 20.07
N GLY A 556 22.12 -37.97 18.99
CA GLY A 556 21.24 -39.14 18.98
C GLY A 556 19.79 -38.95 18.51
N ASN A 557 19.57 -38.82 17.20
CA ASN A 557 18.88 -39.84 16.40
C ASN A 557 18.77 -39.38 14.93
N GLU A 558 19.49 -40.06 14.05
CA GLU A 558 19.24 -40.01 12.61
C GLU A 558 17.88 -40.65 12.33
N GLY A 559 16.87 -39.80 12.11
CA GLY A 559 15.57 -40.15 11.58
C GLY A 559 15.18 -39.11 10.54
N LEU A 560 15.39 -39.47 9.28
CA LEU A 560 14.89 -38.85 8.03
C LEU A 560 13.79 -37.78 8.20
N ASP A 561 14.18 -36.51 8.36
CA ASP A 561 13.31 -35.34 8.13
C ASP A 561 14.19 -34.12 7.81
N THR A 562 14.65 -34.02 6.56
CA THR A 562 15.17 -32.77 5.99
C THR A 562 14.01 -31.84 5.65
N LEU A 563 13.23 -31.45 6.66
CA LEU A 563 12.23 -30.38 6.56
C LEU A 563 12.90 -29.08 7.02
N GLU A 564 13.05 -28.18 6.05
CA GLU A 564 13.67 -26.85 6.12
C GLU A 564 13.31 -26.11 7.43
N THR A 565 14.28 -25.93 8.31
CA THR A 565 14.11 -25.14 9.54
C THR A 565 14.02 -23.65 9.20
N ILE A 566 12.86 -23.03 9.47
CA ILE A 566 12.69 -21.57 9.42
C ILE A 566 13.74 -20.92 10.33
N PRO A 567 14.44 -19.85 9.89
CA PRO A 567 15.39 -19.13 10.74
C PRO A 567 14.72 -18.65 12.04
N ASP A 568 15.41 -18.78 13.16
CA ASP A 568 14.89 -18.26 14.42
C ASP A 568 14.83 -16.73 14.39
N ALA A 569 13.64 -16.18 14.64
CA ALA A 569 13.47 -14.74 14.81
C ALA A 569 14.34 -14.24 15.97
N VAL A 570 15.03 -13.11 15.78
CA VAL A 570 15.79 -12.43 16.82
C VAL A 570 15.02 -11.17 17.20
N PRO A 571 14.24 -11.15 18.29
CA PRO A 571 13.51 -9.96 18.69
C PRO A 571 14.49 -8.85 19.07
N VAL A 572 14.34 -7.66 18.47
CA VAL A 572 15.23 -6.52 18.67
C VAL A 572 14.44 -5.31 19.14
N GLU A 573 15.00 -4.57 20.10
CA GLU A 573 14.55 -3.22 20.46
C GLU A 573 14.93 -2.24 19.35
N LEU A 574 13.95 -1.55 18.77
CA LEU A 574 14.19 -0.63 17.66
C LEU A 574 14.15 0.83 18.15
N THR A 575 15.21 1.56 17.86
CA THR A 575 15.40 2.97 18.26
C THR A 575 15.09 3.95 17.12
N GLU A 576 14.75 3.43 15.94
CA GLU A 576 14.27 4.17 14.80
C GLU A 576 13.12 3.43 14.12
N PRO A 577 12.30 4.10 13.27
CA PRO A 577 11.22 3.43 12.55
C PRO A 577 11.74 2.18 11.82
N PRO A 578 11.07 1.03 11.97
CA PRO A 578 11.53 -0.23 11.40
C PRO A 578 11.58 -0.22 9.87
N ILE A 579 12.49 -1.02 9.31
CA ILE A 579 12.49 -1.37 7.88
C ILE A 579 11.67 -2.65 7.64
N GLU A 580 11.29 -2.92 6.39
CA GLU A 580 10.41 -4.05 6.03
C GLU A 580 10.92 -5.42 6.55
N ASP A 581 12.22 -5.67 6.45
CA ASP A 581 12.82 -6.93 6.90
C ASP A 581 12.66 -7.13 8.42
N GLN A 582 12.78 -6.04 9.19
CA GLN A 582 12.57 -6.06 10.64
C GLN A 582 11.09 -6.27 10.98
N LEU A 583 10.17 -5.63 10.24
CA LEU A 583 8.73 -5.80 10.43
C LEU A 583 8.30 -7.24 10.20
N ALA A 584 8.80 -7.87 9.13
CA ALA A 584 8.42 -9.23 8.75
C ALA A 584 8.79 -10.29 9.80
N TRP A 585 9.90 -10.13 10.53
CA TRP A 585 10.44 -11.19 11.39
C TRP A 585 10.61 -10.80 12.87
N HIS A 586 11.00 -9.57 13.17
CA HIS A 586 11.43 -9.19 14.53
C HIS A 586 10.31 -8.59 15.39
N THR A 587 9.13 -8.34 14.82
CA THR A 587 8.04 -7.60 15.48
C THR A 587 6.77 -8.44 15.72
N LEU A 588 6.85 -9.76 15.56
CA LEU A 588 5.76 -10.71 15.82
C LEU A 588 5.41 -10.77 17.32
N TRP A 589 4.12 -11.00 17.61
CA TRP A 589 3.63 -11.11 18.98
C TRP A 589 3.29 -12.57 19.33
N PRO A 590 3.66 -13.04 20.54
CA PRO A 590 3.32 -14.38 20.96
C PRO A 590 1.80 -14.59 21.02
N GLU A 591 1.35 -15.71 20.47
CA GLU A 591 -0.01 -16.19 20.68
C GLU A 591 -0.11 -16.80 22.08
N SER A 592 -1.08 -16.34 22.86
CA SER A 592 -1.31 -16.83 24.22
C SER A 592 -2.47 -17.82 24.32
N HIS A 593 -3.59 -17.57 23.62
CA HIS A 593 -4.81 -18.38 23.74
C HIS A 593 -5.57 -18.47 22.42
N LYS A 594 -6.36 -19.54 22.29
CA LYS A 594 -7.34 -19.79 21.23
C LYS A 594 -8.72 -19.97 21.85
N LEU A 595 -9.70 -19.21 21.37
CA LEU A 595 -11.09 -19.25 21.85
C LEU A 595 -11.94 -20.03 20.85
N TYR A 596 -12.36 -21.23 21.26
CA TYR A 596 -13.20 -22.13 20.47
C TYR A 596 -14.66 -22.02 20.92
N GLY A 597 -15.58 -21.82 19.99
CA GLY A 597 -17.02 -21.79 20.27
C GLY A 597 -17.88 -21.63 19.02
N HIS A 598 -17.48 -20.73 18.12
CA HIS A 598 -18.21 -20.48 16.87
C HIS A 598 -18.04 -21.63 15.85
N GLY A 599 -19.11 -21.96 15.14
CA GLY A 599 -19.10 -22.95 14.05
C GLY A 599 -18.71 -22.41 12.67
N ASN A 600 -18.63 -21.08 12.53
CA ASN A 600 -18.40 -20.34 11.28
C ASN A 600 -17.34 -19.23 11.47
N GLU A 601 -16.91 -18.65 10.36
CA GLU A 601 -15.95 -17.54 10.27
C GLU A 601 -16.32 -16.40 11.24
N LEU A 602 -15.36 -15.88 12.02
CA LEU A 602 -15.63 -14.71 12.88
C LEU A 602 -15.88 -13.47 12.02
N PHE A 603 -16.84 -12.65 12.44
CA PHE A 603 -17.27 -11.46 11.69
C PHE A 603 -17.08 -10.15 12.48
N SER A 604 -17.42 -10.13 13.77
CA SER A 604 -17.28 -8.93 14.59
C SER A 604 -16.85 -9.29 16.01
N LEU A 605 -15.93 -8.48 16.53
CA LEU A 605 -15.42 -8.48 17.90
C LEU A 605 -15.61 -7.09 18.51
N CYS A 606 -15.89 -7.02 19.80
CA CYS A 606 -15.73 -5.80 20.59
C CYS A 606 -15.35 -6.15 22.02
N CYS A 607 -14.78 -5.20 22.73
CA CYS A 607 -14.41 -5.33 24.14
C CYS A 607 -15.07 -4.21 24.95
N ASP A 608 -15.42 -4.51 26.19
CA ASP A 608 -15.87 -3.50 27.14
C ASP A 608 -14.76 -2.47 27.45
N HIS A 609 -15.15 -1.29 27.92
CA HIS A 609 -14.22 -0.22 28.26
C HIS A 609 -13.36 -0.56 29.48
N LYS A 610 -13.84 -1.39 30.41
CA LYS A 610 -13.02 -1.97 31.48
C LYS A 610 -12.01 -3.00 30.97
N GLY A 611 -12.25 -3.63 29.83
CA GLY A 611 -11.36 -4.64 29.24
C GLY A 611 -11.44 -6.02 29.87
N LYS A 612 -12.57 -6.34 30.51
CA LYS A 612 -12.85 -7.61 31.19
C LYS A 612 -13.68 -8.57 30.35
N LEU A 613 -14.41 -8.08 29.35
CA LEU A 613 -15.29 -8.88 28.51
C LEU A 613 -15.01 -8.63 27.03
N VAL A 614 -14.95 -9.72 26.28
CA VAL A 614 -14.92 -9.69 24.81
C VAL A 614 -16.22 -10.30 24.31
N ALA A 615 -16.91 -9.59 23.42
CA ALA A 615 -18.05 -10.13 22.67
C ALA A 615 -17.58 -10.55 21.28
N SER A 616 -17.96 -11.75 20.83
CA SER A 616 -17.66 -12.25 19.50
C SER A 616 -18.90 -12.78 18.77
N SER A 617 -18.93 -12.58 17.47
CA SER A 617 -19.98 -13.07 16.58
C SER A 617 -19.39 -13.67 15.30
N CYS A 618 -20.11 -14.58 14.68
CA CYS A 618 -19.70 -15.22 13.43
C CYS A 618 -20.66 -14.93 12.27
N LYS A 619 -20.22 -15.29 11.08
CA LYS A 619 -21.03 -15.28 9.86
C LYS A 619 -22.16 -16.30 10.01
N ALA A 620 -23.39 -15.79 10.13
CA ALA A 620 -24.55 -16.65 10.32
C ALA A 620 -25.02 -17.28 9.01
N GLN A 621 -25.22 -18.60 9.03
CA GLN A 621 -25.89 -19.37 7.97
C GLN A 621 -27.35 -19.68 8.34
N SER A 622 -27.69 -19.61 9.63
CA SER A 622 -29.03 -19.78 10.19
C SER A 622 -29.16 -18.95 11.47
N ALA A 623 -30.37 -18.81 11.99
CA ALA A 623 -30.60 -18.09 13.25
C ALA A 623 -29.94 -18.78 14.46
N SER A 624 -29.83 -20.11 14.45
CA SER A 624 -29.21 -20.87 15.56
C SER A 624 -27.71 -20.66 15.70
N VAL A 625 -27.04 -20.14 14.67
CA VAL A 625 -25.60 -19.82 14.71
C VAL A 625 -25.33 -18.32 14.80
N ALA A 626 -26.37 -17.48 14.76
CA ALA A 626 -26.25 -16.02 14.86
C ALA A 626 -26.13 -15.57 16.34
N GLU A 627 -25.25 -16.25 17.08
CA GLU A 627 -25.05 -16.07 18.50
C GLU A 627 -23.95 -15.04 18.80
N ILE A 628 -24.08 -14.35 19.93
CA ILE A 628 -23.03 -13.50 20.50
C ILE A 628 -22.45 -14.21 21.71
N TRP A 629 -21.17 -14.52 21.66
CA TRP A 629 -20.46 -15.15 22.77
C TRP A 629 -19.75 -14.09 23.59
N LEU A 630 -19.92 -14.12 24.92
CA LEU A 630 -19.15 -13.30 25.86
C LEU A 630 -18.04 -14.14 26.48
N TRP A 631 -16.82 -13.62 26.40
CA TRP A 631 -15.61 -14.25 26.91
C TRP A 631 -15.03 -13.41 28.03
N GLU A 632 -14.73 -14.03 29.16
CA GLU A 632 -14.04 -13.36 30.26
C GLU A 632 -12.54 -13.25 29.98
N VAL A 633 -12.01 -12.02 30.03
CA VAL A 633 -10.58 -11.75 29.84
C VAL A 633 -9.82 -12.23 31.07
N GLY A 634 -8.82 -13.08 30.85
CA GLY A 634 -8.00 -13.68 31.91
C GLY A 634 -8.26 -15.18 32.03
N SER A 635 -9.49 -15.57 32.37
CA SER A 635 -9.88 -16.99 32.41
C SER A 635 -10.14 -17.58 31.02
N TRP A 636 -10.49 -16.73 30.06
CA TRP A 636 -10.86 -17.07 28.67
C TRP A 636 -12.04 -18.04 28.56
N LYS A 637 -12.85 -18.15 29.63
CA LYS A 637 -14.08 -18.94 29.63
C LYS A 637 -15.19 -18.20 28.89
N ALA A 638 -16.01 -18.96 28.17
CA ALA A 638 -17.29 -18.47 27.67
C ALA A 638 -18.26 -18.34 28.86
N VAL A 639 -18.65 -17.11 29.17
CA VAL A 639 -19.48 -16.76 30.34
C VAL A 639 -20.94 -16.48 29.99
N SER A 640 -21.23 -16.22 28.72
CA SER A 640 -22.60 -16.07 28.24
C SER A 640 -22.71 -16.29 26.73
N CYS A 641 -23.92 -16.66 26.28
CA CYS A 641 -24.29 -16.74 24.87
C CYS A 641 -25.63 -16.01 24.67
N LEU A 642 -25.62 -14.93 23.88
CA LEU A 642 -26.78 -14.08 23.63
C LEU A 642 -27.39 -14.41 22.26
N GLN A 643 -28.71 -14.54 22.21
CA GLN A 643 -29.46 -14.82 20.99
C GLN A 643 -30.51 -13.73 20.75
N SER A 644 -30.40 -13.03 19.62
CA SER A 644 -31.40 -12.04 19.18
C SER A 644 -31.53 -11.92 17.66
N HIS A 645 -30.55 -12.35 16.88
CA HIS A 645 -30.51 -12.12 15.44
C HIS A 645 -30.71 -13.40 14.64
N SER A 646 -31.14 -13.24 13.39
CA SER A 646 -31.37 -14.36 12.45
C SER A 646 -30.33 -14.45 11.33
N LEU A 647 -29.59 -13.36 11.12
CA LEU A 647 -28.51 -13.23 10.14
C LEU A 647 -27.27 -12.62 10.81
N THR A 648 -26.16 -12.56 10.07
CA THR A 648 -24.87 -12.07 10.55
C THR A 648 -25.00 -10.73 11.25
N ILE A 649 -24.49 -10.68 12.48
CA ILE A 649 -24.29 -9.45 13.26
C ILE A 649 -23.08 -8.73 12.65
N THR A 650 -23.26 -7.48 12.22
CA THR A 650 -22.25 -6.76 11.44
C THR A 650 -21.32 -5.92 12.31
N GLN A 651 -21.81 -5.45 13.45
CA GLN A 651 -21.03 -4.71 14.45
C GLN A 651 -21.69 -4.83 15.83
N MET A 652 -20.87 -4.75 16.86
CA MET A 652 -21.27 -4.69 18.25
C MET A 652 -20.48 -3.60 18.97
N GLU A 653 -21.05 -2.98 19.99
CA GLU A 653 -20.38 -1.98 20.81
C GLU A 653 -20.98 -1.94 22.23
N PHE A 654 -20.11 -1.91 23.24
CA PHE A 654 -20.52 -1.68 24.63
C PHE A 654 -20.84 -0.20 24.85
N SER A 655 -21.81 0.09 25.73
CA SER A 655 -22.05 1.46 26.20
C SER A 655 -20.88 1.96 27.04
N HIS A 656 -20.73 3.28 27.15
CA HIS A 656 -19.59 3.92 27.84
C HIS A 656 -19.37 3.49 29.31
N ASP A 657 -20.40 2.94 29.97
CA ASP A 657 -20.40 2.48 31.35
C ASP A 657 -20.30 0.94 31.49
N ASP A 658 -20.18 0.23 30.37
CA ASP A 658 -20.16 -1.23 30.24
C ASP A 658 -21.46 -1.92 30.71
N SER A 659 -22.56 -1.19 30.88
CA SER A 659 -23.83 -1.77 31.36
C SER A 659 -24.71 -2.32 30.24
N MET A 660 -24.45 -1.94 28.99
CA MET A 660 -25.21 -2.39 27.82
C MET A 660 -24.32 -2.82 26.66
N LEU A 661 -24.82 -3.77 25.87
CA LEU A 661 -24.24 -4.21 24.61
C LEU A 661 -25.24 -3.96 23.48
N LEU A 662 -24.84 -3.15 22.50
CA LEU A 662 -25.58 -2.95 21.25
C LEU A 662 -25.06 -3.93 20.20
N ALA A 663 -25.97 -4.57 19.48
CA ALA A 663 -25.66 -5.40 18.32
C ALA A 663 -26.55 -5.00 17.14
N VAL A 664 -25.97 -4.92 15.94
CA VAL A 664 -26.68 -4.61 14.69
C VAL A 664 -26.46 -5.70 13.65
N SER A 665 -27.48 -6.00 12.82
CA SER A 665 -27.45 -7.17 11.94
C SER A 665 -27.93 -6.91 10.51
N ARG A 666 -27.52 -7.84 9.64
CA ARG A 666 -28.04 -7.99 8.27
C ARG A 666 -29.54 -8.27 8.22
N ASP A 667 -30.16 -8.71 9.30
CA ASP A 667 -31.62 -8.90 9.41
C ASP A 667 -32.40 -7.57 9.51
N ARG A 668 -31.69 -6.44 9.47
CA ARG A 668 -32.19 -5.05 9.49
C ARG A 668 -32.65 -4.59 10.87
N GLN A 669 -32.33 -5.37 11.89
CA GLN A 669 -32.68 -5.10 13.28
C GLN A 669 -31.43 -4.79 14.10
N PHE A 670 -31.65 -4.11 15.21
CA PHE A 670 -30.68 -4.02 16.29
C PHE A 670 -31.25 -4.69 17.55
N SER A 671 -30.37 -5.11 18.44
CA SER A 671 -30.72 -5.51 19.81
C SER A 671 -29.84 -4.81 20.82
N VAL A 672 -30.40 -4.48 21.98
CA VAL A 672 -29.68 -3.96 23.15
C VAL A 672 -29.85 -4.95 24.29
N PHE A 673 -28.72 -5.37 24.86
CA PHE A 673 -28.68 -6.22 26.05
C PHE A 673 -28.17 -5.42 27.23
N LYS A 674 -28.77 -5.59 28.40
CA LYS A 674 -28.19 -5.13 29.67
C LYS A 674 -27.27 -6.22 30.21
N ILE A 675 -26.05 -5.87 30.60
CA ILE A 675 -25.03 -6.79 31.11
C ILE A 675 -24.69 -6.36 32.54
N ASN A 676 -24.97 -7.23 33.51
CA ASN A 676 -24.66 -6.99 34.92
C ASN A 676 -23.64 -8.04 35.40
N GLY A 677 -22.49 -7.57 35.91
CA GLY A 677 -21.55 -8.43 36.62
C GLY A 677 -21.81 -8.37 38.12
N THR A 678 -22.10 -9.52 38.76
CA THR A 678 -22.40 -9.57 40.21
C THR A 678 -21.15 -9.70 41.10
N GLY A 679 -19.94 -9.61 40.52
CA GLY A 679 -18.68 -9.76 41.27
C GLY A 679 -18.35 -11.20 41.67
N SER A 680 -19.22 -12.16 41.34
CA SER A 680 -19.09 -13.58 41.64
C SER A 680 -19.17 -14.42 40.36
N ASP A 681 -18.22 -14.27 39.42
CA ASP A 681 -18.04 -15.03 38.15
C ASP A 681 -19.28 -15.28 37.24
N GLU A 682 -20.48 -14.85 37.63
CA GLU A 682 -21.74 -15.02 36.91
C GLU A 682 -22.14 -13.69 36.30
N ILE A 683 -22.35 -13.72 34.98
CA ILE A 683 -22.79 -12.56 34.21
C ILE A 683 -24.26 -12.75 33.88
N HIS A 684 -25.10 -11.86 34.41
CA HIS A 684 -26.50 -11.80 34.02
C HIS A 684 -26.68 -10.88 32.83
N HIS A 685 -27.47 -11.33 31.86
CA HIS A 685 -27.84 -10.56 30.69
C HIS A 685 -29.36 -10.53 30.52
N GLU A 686 -29.86 -9.42 30.01
CA GLU A 686 -31.29 -9.22 29.74
C GLU A 686 -31.45 -8.55 28.37
N LEU A 687 -32.29 -9.10 27.50
CA LEU A 687 -32.65 -8.44 26.24
C LEU A 687 -33.61 -7.28 26.53
N VAL A 688 -33.09 -6.06 26.46
CA VAL A 688 -33.86 -4.83 26.68
C VAL A 688 -34.80 -4.57 25.52
N SER A 689 -34.31 -4.74 24.29
CA SER A 689 -35.07 -4.40 23.10
C SER A 689 -34.49 -5.07 21.86
N ARG A 690 -35.38 -5.43 20.93
CA ARG A 690 -35.07 -5.87 19.57
C ARG A 690 -36.02 -5.16 18.62
N GLN A 691 -35.51 -4.30 17.74
CA GLN A 691 -36.35 -3.46 16.88
C GLN A 691 -35.90 -3.49 15.43
N GLU A 692 -36.86 -3.51 14.51
CA GLU A 692 -36.63 -3.25 13.09
C GLU A 692 -36.40 -1.76 12.89
N ALA A 693 -35.15 -1.40 12.58
CA ALA A 693 -34.72 -0.01 12.54
C ALA A 693 -34.65 0.56 11.13
N HIS A 694 -34.27 -0.27 10.15
CA HIS A 694 -33.92 0.17 8.80
C HIS A 694 -34.58 -0.67 7.71
N ARG A 695 -34.67 -0.13 6.49
CA ARG A 695 -35.26 -0.85 5.35
C ARG A 695 -34.32 -1.89 4.75
N ARG A 696 -33.02 -1.75 5.02
CA ARG A 696 -31.94 -2.62 4.54
C ARG A 696 -30.96 -2.90 5.68
N ILE A 697 -29.97 -3.75 5.38
CA ILE A 697 -28.88 -4.15 6.30
C ILE A 697 -28.38 -2.95 7.11
N ILE A 698 -28.27 -3.12 8.42
CA ILE A 698 -27.53 -2.19 9.27
C ILE A 698 -26.08 -2.65 9.23
N TRP A 699 -25.15 -1.76 8.92
CA TRP A 699 -23.72 -2.10 8.82
C TRP A 699 -22.96 -1.74 10.08
N SER A 700 -23.31 -0.61 10.69
CA SER A 700 -22.54 -0.02 11.77
C SER A 700 -23.43 0.63 12.82
N CYS A 701 -22.93 0.67 14.04
CA CYS A 701 -23.50 1.39 15.16
C CYS A 701 -22.40 2.12 15.92
N SER A 702 -22.78 3.12 16.72
CA SER A 702 -21.86 3.74 17.69
C SER A 702 -22.62 4.39 18.84
N TRP A 703 -22.13 4.21 20.07
CA TRP A 703 -22.70 4.83 21.26
C TRP A 703 -22.21 6.27 21.44
N ASN A 704 -23.08 7.11 22.00
CA ASN A 704 -22.67 8.37 22.58
C ASN A 704 -21.79 8.11 23.83
N PRO A 705 -20.59 8.68 23.92
CA PRO A 705 -19.70 8.44 25.07
C PRO A 705 -20.16 9.08 26.40
N TYR A 706 -21.24 9.88 26.41
CA TYR A 706 -21.76 10.56 27.61
C TYR A 706 -23.21 10.21 27.97
N GLY A 707 -23.84 9.27 27.26
CA GLY A 707 -25.21 8.87 27.54
C GLY A 707 -25.62 7.61 26.81
N HIS A 708 -26.83 7.13 27.09
CA HIS A 708 -27.39 5.94 26.45
C HIS A 708 -28.08 6.25 25.12
N GLU A 709 -27.52 7.18 24.35
CA GLU A 709 -27.90 7.40 22.95
C GLU A 709 -26.96 6.67 22.00
N PHE A 710 -27.46 6.24 20.86
CA PHE A 710 -26.64 5.56 19.86
C PHE A 710 -27.11 5.84 18.44
N ALA A 711 -26.18 5.72 17.49
CA ALA A 711 -26.43 5.87 16.07
C ALA A 711 -26.45 4.49 15.39
N THR A 712 -27.29 4.33 14.37
CA THR A 712 -27.29 3.16 13.47
C THR A 712 -27.19 3.60 12.02
N GLY A 713 -26.28 3.00 11.26
CA GLY A 713 -25.99 3.32 9.85
C GLY A 713 -26.30 2.14 8.94
N SER A 714 -26.98 2.41 7.82
CA SER A 714 -27.56 1.37 6.98
C SER A 714 -27.28 1.51 5.48
N ARG A 715 -27.40 0.37 4.80
CA ARG A 715 -27.47 0.25 3.34
C ARG A 715 -28.66 0.99 2.71
N ASP A 716 -29.65 1.40 3.49
CA ASP A 716 -30.72 2.27 3.01
C ASP A 716 -30.31 3.76 2.87
N LYS A 717 -29.02 4.06 3.11
CA LYS A 717 -28.40 5.39 3.02
C LYS A 717 -28.86 6.35 4.10
N THR A 718 -29.35 5.84 5.23
CA THR A 718 -29.78 6.66 6.37
C THR A 718 -28.97 6.35 7.61
N VAL A 719 -28.86 7.37 8.47
CA VAL A 719 -28.40 7.23 9.86
C VAL A 719 -29.55 7.63 10.77
N LYS A 720 -29.83 6.81 11.76
CA LYS A 720 -30.86 7.06 12.77
C LYS A 720 -30.21 7.17 14.15
N ILE A 721 -30.72 8.09 14.96
CA ILE A 721 -30.29 8.30 16.34
C ILE A 721 -31.39 7.80 17.28
N TRP A 722 -30.99 7.06 18.30
CA TRP A 722 -31.85 6.39 19.26
C TRP A 722 -31.44 6.76 20.68
N ALA A 723 -32.37 6.64 21.63
CA ALA A 723 -32.07 6.74 23.05
C ALA A 723 -32.72 5.57 23.81
N VAL A 724 -31.99 5.06 24.79
CA VAL A 724 -32.55 4.22 25.85
C VAL A 724 -33.13 5.15 26.92
N THR A 725 -34.43 5.03 27.18
CA THR A 725 -35.13 5.84 28.19
C THR A 725 -35.02 5.20 29.58
N ALA A 726 -35.38 5.95 30.62
CA ALA A 726 -35.25 5.50 32.01
C ALA A 726 -36.06 4.21 32.34
N ASP A 727 -37.15 3.97 31.61
CA ASP A 727 -37.97 2.75 31.70
C ASP A 727 -37.39 1.58 30.89
N SER A 728 -36.15 1.68 30.41
CA SER A 728 -35.49 0.70 29.54
C SER A 728 -36.21 0.45 28.21
N SER A 729 -37.06 1.38 27.76
CA SER A 729 -37.56 1.36 26.37
C SER A 729 -36.60 2.11 25.43
N ILE A 730 -36.75 1.90 24.12
CA ILE A 730 -35.90 2.56 23.12
C ILE A 730 -36.76 3.38 22.17
N LYS A 731 -36.40 4.65 22.00
CA LYS A 731 -37.08 5.61 21.15
C LYS A 731 -36.17 6.13 20.04
N GLN A 732 -36.68 6.19 18.82
CA GLN A 732 -36.01 6.89 17.72
C GLN A 732 -36.14 8.41 17.95
N LEU A 733 -35.01 9.11 18.06
CA LEU A 733 -34.96 10.56 18.29
C LEU A 733 -35.03 11.34 16.98
N THR A 734 -34.22 10.96 16.00
CA THR A 734 -34.17 11.63 14.69
C THR A 734 -33.61 10.71 13.60
N THR A 735 -33.77 11.11 12.35
CA THR A 735 -33.11 10.52 11.17
C THR A 735 -32.34 11.63 10.48
N LEU A 736 -31.04 11.41 10.24
CA LEU A 736 -30.20 12.37 9.52
C LEU A 736 -30.63 12.46 8.05
N SER A 737 -30.23 13.54 7.37
CA SER A 737 -30.50 13.67 5.94
C SER A 737 -29.91 12.51 5.15
N GLN A 738 -30.58 12.09 4.08
CA GLN A 738 -30.14 10.94 3.29
C GLN A 738 -28.75 11.15 2.68
N PHE A 739 -27.92 10.10 2.77
CA PHE A 739 -26.55 10.09 2.24
C PHE A 739 -26.51 9.67 0.77
N LYS A 740 -25.41 10.01 0.08
CA LYS A 740 -25.23 9.67 -1.35
C LYS A 740 -25.13 8.17 -1.59
N SER A 741 -24.51 7.44 -0.66
CA SER A 741 -24.28 6.00 -0.73
C SER A 741 -24.68 5.30 0.58
N SER A 742 -24.59 3.96 0.60
CA SER A 742 -24.76 3.14 1.80
C SER A 742 -23.83 3.62 2.91
N VAL A 743 -24.34 3.72 4.14
CA VAL A 743 -23.53 4.06 5.32
C VAL A 743 -22.98 2.76 5.90
N THR A 744 -21.66 2.64 5.94
CA THR A 744 -20.95 1.39 6.26
C THR A 744 -20.13 1.48 7.55
N ALA A 745 -19.76 2.68 8.00
CA ALA A 745 -19.03 2.89 9.23
C ALA A 745 -19.53 4.13 9.97
N LEU A 746 -19.60 4.05 11.30
CA LEU A 746 -19.93 5.14 12.21
C LEU A 746 -18.95 5.18 13.37
N SER A 747 -18.65 6.37 13.87
CA SER A 747 -17.95 6.54 15.15
C SER A 747 -18.34 7.87 15.78
N TRP A 748 -18.80 7.83 17.03
CA TRP A 748 -19.25 9.00 17.78
C TRP A 748 -18.21 9.39 18.83
N VAL A 749 -17.83 10.66 18.85
CA VAL A 749 -17.02 11.28 19.92
C VAL A 749 -17.78 12.41 20.59
N GLY A 750 -17.64 12.51 21.91
CA GLY A 750 -18.29 13.54 22.70
C GLY A 750 -17.41 14.78 22.83
N LEU A 751 -17.99 15.96 22.60
CA LEU A 751 -17.35 17.27 22.79
C LEU A 751 -17.69 17.91 24.14
N ASP A 752 -18.87 17.63 24.68
CA ASP A 752 -19.32 18.17 25.95
C ASP A 752 -20.25 17.16 26.63
N PRO A 753 -20.06 16.86 27.94
CA PRO A 753 -21.03 16.14 28.75
C PRO A 753 -22.45 16.73 28.70
N GLU A 754 -22.59 18.04 28.48
CA GLU A 754 -23.88 18.74 28.33
C GLU A 754 -24.56 18.52 26.96
N SER A 755 -24.01 17.61 26.14
CA SER A 755 -24.67 16.89 25.03
C SER A 755 -24.28 17.29 23.60
N ASN A 756 -23.08 17.85 23.41
CA ASN A 756 -22.53 18.09 22.07
C ASN A 756 -21.53 16.99 21.71
N GLY A 757 -21.56 16.53 20.46
CA GLY A 757 -20.61 15.55 19.95
C GLY A 757 -20.46 15.62 18.43
N LEU A 758 -19.46 14.90 17.93
CA LEU A 758 -19.23 14.69 16.50
C LEU A 758 -19.48 13.23 16.16
N LEU A 759 -20.24 13.01 15.09
CA LEU A 759 -20.42 11.71 14.47
C LEU A 759 -19.65 11.69 13.14
N ALA A 760 -18.68 10.79 13.03
CA ALA A 760 -18.03 10.48 11.76
C ALA A 760 -18.87 9.44 11.02
N VAL A 761 -19.13 9.69 9.74
CA VAL A 761 -19.92 8.82 8.87
C VAL A 761 -19.08 8.42 7.65
N GLY A 762 -18.87 7.11 7.50
CA GLY A 762 -18.18 6.50 6.37
C GLY A 762 -19.15 5.78 5.45
N MET A 763 -18.96 5.98 4.14
CA MET A 763 -19.85 5.45 3.11
C MET A 763 -19.19 4.36 2.27
N GLU A 764 -20.03 3.56 1.60
CA GLU A 764 -19.61 2.54 0.62
C GLU A 764 -18.84 3.16 -0.58
N SER A 765 -19.04 4.46 -0.85
CA SER A 765 -18.29 5.19 -1.88
C SER A 765 -16.92 5.68 -1.43
N GLY A 766 -16.51 5.40 -0.18
CA GLY A 766 -15.24 5.86 0.41
C GLY A 766 -15.25 7.28 0.98
N LEU A 767 -16.32 8.04 0.72
CA LEU A 767 -16.50 9.39 1.22
C LEU A 767 -16.73 9.41 2.74
N LEU A 768 -16.22 10.47 3.38
CA LEU A 768 -16.34 10.73 4.81
C LEU A 768 -17.07 12.05 5.06
N GLU A 769 -18.02 12.04 5.98
CA GLU A 769 -18.69 13.25 6.47
C GLU A 769 -18.61 13.32 8.01
N LEU A 770 -18.42 14.52 8.55
CA LEU A 770 -18.53 14.78 9.99
C LEU A 770 -19.81 15.57 10.27
N TRP A 771 -20.53 15.12 11.29
CA TRP A 771 -21.81 15.67 11.72
C TRP A 771 -21.72 16.14 13.15
N SER A 772 -22.19 17.35 13.44
CA SER A 772 -22.41 17.82 14.81
C SER A 772 -23.77 17.34 15.28
N LEU A 773 -23.80 16.76 16.47
CA LEU A 773 -25.00 16.32 17.15
C LEU A 773 -25.10 17.03 18.49
N SER A 774 -26.20 17.75 18.71
CA SER A 774 -26.53 18.42 19.96
C SER A 774 -27.83 17.84 20.51
N ILE A 775 -27.73 17.14 21.63
CA ILE A 775 -28.86 16.45 22.26
C ILE A 775 -29.44 17.35 23.36
N LYS A 776 -30.69 17.77 23.26
CA LYS A 776 -31.33 18.54 24.33
C LYS A 776 -31.93 17.59 25.35
N ARG A 777 -31.48 17.70 26.60
CA ARG A 777 -32.03 16.99 27.76
C ARG A 777 -33.02 17.90 28.47
N THR A 778 -34.25 17.43 28.69
CA THR A 778 -35.27 18.09 29.53
C THR A 778 -35.66 17.11 30.64
N ASP A 779 -35.52 17.51 31.90
CA ASP A 779 -35.80 16.66 33.09
C ASP A 779 -35.06 15.32 33.09
N GLY A 780 -33.82 15.29 32.59
CA GLY A 780 -33.01 14.06 32.49
C GLY A 780 -33.41 13.11 31.36
N VAL A 781 -34.42 13.46 30.56
CA VAL A 781 -34.86 12.69 29.39
C VAL A 781 -34.47 13.43 28.11
N CYS A 782 -33.88 12.72 27.15
CA CYS A 782 -33.58 13.27 25.84
C CYS A 782 -34.87 13.63 25.08
N SER A 783 -35.07 14.91 24.76
CA SER A 783 -36.29 15.40 24.09
C SER A 783 -36.13 15.64 22.61
N ASN A 784 -34.96 16.11 22.15
CA ASN A 784 -34.71 16.40 20.73
C ASN A 784 -33.22 16.38 20.40
N VAL A 785 -32.87 16.06 19.15
CA VAL A 785 -31.50 16.07 18.64
C VAL A 785 -31.41 17.04 17.47
N ALA A 786 -30.61 18.09 17.61
CA ALA A 786 -30.22 18.93 16.49
C ALA A 786 -28.99 18.30 15.82
N ALA A 787 -29.04 18.15 14.49
CA ALA A 787 -27.97 17.57 13.72
C ALA A 787 -27.66 18.42 12.49
N SER A 788 -26.37 18.68 12.24
CA SER A 788 -25.91 19.43 11.07
C SER A 788 -24.59 18.90 10.54
N VAL A 789 -24.42 18.94 9.22
CA VAL A 789 -23.14 18.63 8.57
C VAL A 789 -22.13 19.70 8.96
N VAL A 790 -20.99 19.27 9.50
CA VAL A 790 -19.86 20.15 9.83
C VAL A 790 -18.94 20.25 8.62
N ILE A 791 -18.48 19.11 8.11
CA ILE A 791 -17.58 19.06 6.97
C ILE A 791 -17.81 17.80 6.14
N ARG A 792 -17.74 17.96 4.82
CA ARG A 792 -17.60 16.84 3.88
C ARG A 792 -16.16 16.84 3.43
N LEU A 793 -15.44 15.76 3.69
CA LEU A 793 -14.02 15.69 3.37
C LEU A 793 -13.82 15.69 1.84
N ASP A 794 -12.71 16.26 1.40
CA ASP A 794 -12.31 16.24 0.00
C ASP A 794 -12.10 14.79 -0.47
N PRO A 795 -12.62 14.38 -1.65
CA PRO A 795 -12.36 13.05 -2.20
C PRO A 795 -10.89 12.63 -2.26
N PHE A 796 -9.93 13.56 -2.41
CA PHE A 796 -8.48 13.25 -2.42
C PHE A 796 -7.94 12.81 -1.06
N VAL A 797 -8.61 13.16 0.04
CA VAL A 797 -8.23 12.73 1.40
C VAL A 797 -9.06 11.53 1.88
N CYS A 798 -10.19 11.25 1.22
CA CYS A 798 -11.08 10.13 1.51
C CYS A 798 -10.56 8.79 0.99
N HIS A 799 -11.28 7.72 1.34
CA HIS A 799 -11.11 6.42 0.71
C HIS A 799 -11.69 6.43 -0.71
N VAL A 800 -11.21 5.52 -1.56
CA VAL A 800 -11.68 5.34 -2.95
C VAL A 800 -12.63 4.14 -3.13
N SER A 801 -12.85 3.41 -2.04
CA SER A 801 -13.74 2.26 -1.92
C SER A 801 -14.37 2.27 -0.53
N SER A 802 -15.21 1.28 -0.23
CA SER A 802 -16.03 1.22 0.99
C SER A 802 -15.21 1.44 2.27
N VAL A 803 -15.66 2.37 3.11
CA VAL A 803 -15.12 2.56 4.47
C VAL A 803 -15.64 1.44 5.35
N ASN A 804 -14.75 0.64 5.94
CA ASN A 804 -15.13 -0.54 6.73
C ASN A 804 -15.26 -0.20 8.22
N ARG A 805 -14.38 0.67 8.73
CA ARG A 805 -14.41 1.13 10.14
C ARG A 805 -13.92 2.54 10.31
N LEU A 806 -14.43 3.15 11.38
CA LEU A 806 -14.04 4.46 11.89
C LEU A 806 -13.84 4.35 13.40
N SER A 807 -12.84 5.02 13.93
CA SER A 807 -12.56 5.02 15.36
C SER A 807 -11.97 6.34 15.80
N TRP A 808 -12.63 7.03 16.73
CA TRP A 808 -12.11 8.23 17.36
C TRP A 808 -11.15 7.92 18.50
N ARG A 809 -10.18 8.80 18.70
CA ARG A 809 -9.49 8.98 19.99
C ARG A 809 -9.40 10.46 20.35
N GLU A 810 -9.32 10.72 21.63
CA GLU A 810 -9.04 12.04 22.19
C GLU A 810 -7.63 12.02 22.82
N PRO A 811 -6.61 12.58 22.15
CA PRO A 811 -5.24 12.54 22.64
C PRO A 811 -5.00 13.46 23.87
N GLU A 812 -5.48 14.72 23.86
CA GLU A 812 -5.22 15.70 24.94
C GLU A 812 -6.34 16.75 25.04
N LYS A 813 -6.68 17.17 26.26
CA LYS A 813 -7.59 18.31 26.54
C LYS A 813 -6.76 19.57 26.74
N SER A 814 -6.84 20.53 25.81
CA SER A 814 -6.36 21.90 26.03
C SER A 814 -7.55 22.84 26.21
N GLU A 815 -7.41 23.89 27.03
CA GLU A 815 -8.52 24.81 27.36
C GLU A 815 -8.99 25.66 26.16
N GLU A 816 -8.16 25.85 25.13
CA GLU A 816 -8.47 26.75 24.00
C GLU A 816 -8.87 26.03 22.69
N CYS A 817 -8.38 24.80 22.47
CA CYS A 817 -8.67 24.04 21.25
C CYS A 817 -8.64 22.54 21.52
N ARG A 818 -9.70 21.83 21.10
CA ARG A 818 -9.78 20.37 21.28
C ARG A 818 -9.24 19.68 20.03
N LYS A 819 -8.12 18.96 20.19
CA LYS A 819 -7.52 18.14 19.14
C LYS A 819 -8.02 16.71 19.27
N LEU A 820 -8.76 16.26 18.27
CA LEU A 820 -9.25 14.88 18.16
C LEU A 820 -8.53 14.16 17.04
N GLN A 821 -8.52 12.84 17.08
CA GLN A 821 -8.01 12.04 15.97
C GLN A 821 -9.01 10.97 15.55
N LEU A 822 -9.21 10.87 14.24
CA LEU A 822 -10.07 9.89 13.61
C LEU A 822 -9.21 8.93 12.82
N ALA A 823 -9.25 7.64 13.16
CA ALA A 823 -8.71 6.58 12.32
C ALA A 823 -9.82 6.02 11.42
N SER A 824 -9.46 5.65 10.20
CA SER A 824 -10.35 4.98 9.26
C SER A 824 -9.62 3.88 8.50
N CYS A 825 -10.36 2.85 8.09
CA CYS A 825 -9.86 1.82 7.19
C CYS A 825 -10.92 1.41 6.17
N GLY A 826 -10.49 0.82 5.05
CA GLY A 826 -11.42 0.48 3.98
C GLY A 826 -10.98 -0.61 3.02
N ALA A 827 -11.90 -0.91 2.10
CA ALA A 827 -11.72 -1.85 1.00
C ALA A 827 -10.77 -1.34 -0.09
N ASP A 828 -10.25 -0.11 0.03
CA ASP A 828 -9.18 0.43 -0.81
C ASP A 828 -7.78 0.08 -0.29
N HIS A 829 -7.70 -0.87 0.65
CA HIS A 829 -6.48 -1.41 1.24
C HIS A 829 -5.75 -0.39 2.13
N SER A 830 -6.37 0.75 2.44
CA SER A 830 -5.72 1.82 3.19
C SER A 830 -6.19 1.92 4.64
N VAL A 831 -5.25 2.31 5.50
CA VAL A 831 -5.48 2.83 6.85
C VAL A 831 -5.15 4.31 6.84
N ARG A 832 -6.02 5.16 7.39
CA ARG A 832 -5.82 6.61 7.44
C ARG A 832 -6.00 7.13 8.85
N VAL A 833 -5.29 8.21 9.17
CA VAL A 833 -5.49 8.98 10.40
C VAL A 833 -5.66 10.45 10.04
N PHE A 834 -6.67 11.07 10.64
CA PHE A 834 -6.98 12.48 10.52
C PHE A 834 -6.84 13.15 11.88
N GLU A 835 -6.24 14.34 11.91
CA GLU A 835 -6.30 15.28 13.01
C GLU A 835 -7.50 16.19 12.78
N VAL A 836 -8.36 16.33 13.80
CA VAL A 836 -9.59 17.12 13.76
C VAL A 836 -9.52 18.15 14.88
N ASN A 837 -9.33 19.40 14.50
CA ASN A 837 -9.28 20.52 15.44
C ASN A 837 -10.66 21.14 15.53
N VAL A 838 -11.19 21.24 16.76
CA VAL A 838 -12.47 21.90 17.04
C VAL A 838 -12.16 23.15 17.84
N SER A 839 -12.43 24.33 17.26
CA SER A 839 -12.32 25.59 18.00
C SER A 839 -13.41 25.67 19.07
N ALA A 840 -13.04 26.16 20.26
CA ALA A 840 -13.98 26.41 21.35
C ALA A 840 -15.05 27.45 21.01
#